data_AF-A0A9W7X6X3-F1
#
_entry.id   AF-A0A9W7X6X3-F1
#
_cell.length_a   1.000
_cell.length_b   1.000
_cell.length_c   1.000
_cell.angle_alpha   90.00
_cell.angle_beta   90.00
_cell.angle_gamma   90.00
#
_symmetry.space_group_name_H-M   'P 1'
#
loop_
_entity.id
_entity.type
_entity.pdbx_description
1 polymer ?
#
loop_
_entity_poly.entity_id
_entity_poly.type
_entity_poly.pdbx_seq_one_letter_code
_entity_poly.pdbx_strand_id
1 'polypeptide(L)'
;MAEAHQAVAFQFTVTPDGIDLQLSHEALRQVYLSGLHSWKKRFVQFKNGVLNGVYPGSAPGFMLVMAGYMGRAHYLKVDPSLGLLFKLGKHVPISRYMSPQTQMVVGGVMVGIGVWVTIIFTMRSVLKGLLSWHGWMYAPRGKMTWKIQFWVMLVKIFSGMQTPMLYSFQTSLPHLPVPSVKDTMKRYLESVRPLLNDEEYERMEGLALDFQKNLGPKLQWYLKLKSWWATNYVSDWWEEYIYLRGRGPIMVNSNYYAMDFLYVFPTHLQAARAGNSIHAIMLYRRKLDRAQVKPLFALANSVPLCSAQWERLFNTCRVPGQERDSVQHVSDSRHVVVYHRGRYFKVGLFYDGRLLLPREIEQQMERILADTSEPQPGEETLAALTAGNRVPWACARNAYLRHGKNKQSLDAVEKAAFFVTLDDTEQRYDPDDPVKSLDRYAKSLLHGKCYDRWFDKSFNLIVFKNGTMGLNAEHSWADAPIIGHLWEHVLSMEPVKLGYAEDGHCKGKPYPNLPGPQRLQWSIPPECQTMIANSLSVAEALADDVDSHIIPFSDFGKGLIKKCKTSPDAFIQLALQLAHFRDKEKFCLTYEASMTRLFREGRTETVRSCTVESCAFVRAMVNNDMREEKLRLLKLAAEKHQQMYRLAMTGKGIDRHLFCLYVVSKYLGQDSPFLQEVLSEPWRLSTSQTPLQQLELFDLVRHPEYVTSGGGFGPVADDGYGVAYVIVGENLINFHISSKRSSPETDSHRFGNNIRQAMVDMLNLFQLDTKDPKVI
;
A
#
# COMPACT_ATOMS: atom_id res chain seq x y z
N MET A 1 16.28 -20.26 17.14
CA MET A 1 17.68 -20.45 17.58
C MET A 1 18.60 -19.29 17.14
N ALA A 2 18.22 -18.03 17.38
CA ALA A 2 19.19 -16.92 17.34
C ALA A 2 20.07 -16.91 18.61
N GLU A 3 19.59 -17.55 19.67
CA GLU A 3 20.34 -17.81 20.92
C GLU A 3 21.40 -18.90 20.75
N ALA A 4 21.22 -19.86 19.83
CA ALA A 4 22.19 -20.94 19.63
C ALA A 4 23.50 -20.44 18.99
N HIS A 5 23.48 -19.39 18.16
CA HIS A 5 24.71 -18.83 17.58
C HIS A 5 25.41 -17.81 18.47
N GLN A 6 24.74 -17.23 19.48
CA GLN A 6 25.45 -16.65 20.60
C GLN A 6 26.20 -17.75 21.37
N ALA A 7 25.60 -18.94 21.54
CA ALA A 7 26.25 -20.07 22.20
C ALA A 7 27.42 -20.72 21.41
N VAL A 8 27.63 -20.42 20.12
CA VAL A 8 28.85 -20.87 19.40
C VAL A 8 29.98 -19.84 19.49
N ALA A 9 29.68 -18.58 19.85
CA ALA A 9 30.68 -17.56 20.15
C ALA A 9 31.22 -17.65 21.59
N PHE A 10 30.49 -18.37 22.45
CA PHE A 10 30.81 -18.66 23.84
C PHE A 10 30.66 -20.17 24.06
N GLN A 11 31.70 -20.97 23.79
CA GLN A 11 31.74 -22.32 24.35
C GLN A 11 31.92 -22.17 25.86
N PHE A 12 30.89 -22.52 26.62
CA PHE A 12 30.98 -22.66 28.07
C PHE A 12 31.14 -24.15 28.36
N THR A 13 32.31 -24.54 28.83
CA THR A 13 32.55 -25.88 29.36
C THR A 13 32.82 -25.73 30.84
N VAL A 14 31.90 -26.24 31.67
CA VAL A 14 32.10 -26.32 33.11
C VAL A 14 32.93 -27.56 33.37
N THR A 15 34.22 -27.38 33.63
CA THR A 15 35.10 -28.45 34.09
C THR A 15 35.16 -28.44 35.63
N PRO A 16 35.60 -29.53 36.30
CA PRO A 16 35.76 -29.55 37.75
C PRO A 16 36.68 -28.44 38.31
N ASP A 17 37.53 -27.86 37.45
CA ASP A 17 38.53 -26.85 37.80
C ASP A 17 38.12 -25.40 37.44
N GLY A 18 36.94 -25.17 36.83
CA GLY A 18 36.44 -23.82 36.53
C GLY A 18 35.62 -23.69 35.24
N ILE A 19 35.33 -22.44 34.86
CA ILE A 19 34.62 -22.10 33.61
C ILE A 19 35.68 -21.84 32.53
N ASP A 20 35.77 -22.71 31.52
CA ASP A 20 36.59 -22.47 30.34
C ASP A 20 35.78 -21.72 29.28
N LEU A 21 36.33 -20.61 28.78
CA LEU A 21 35.66 -19.62 27.93
C LEU A 21 36.48 -19.41 26.64
N GLN A 22 36.15 -20.17 25.59
CA GLN A 22 36.74 -19.96 24.27
C GLN A 22 35.99 -18.84 23.52
N LEU A 23 36.61 -17.66 23.46
CA LEU A 23 36.11 -16.49 22.75
C LEU A 23 36.68 -16.44 21.32
N SER A 24 35.83 -16.63 20.31
CA SER A 24 36.24 -16.41 18.91
C SER A 24 36.42 -14.92 18.64
N HIS A 25 37.66 -14.50 18.33
CA HIS A 25 37.98 -13.11 17.95
C HIS A 25 37.14 -12.62 16.77
N GLU A 26 36.83 -13.50 15.82
CA GLU A 26 36.00 -13.17 14.66
C GLU A 26 34.55 -12.91 15.06
N ALA A 27 34.00 -13.71 15.99
CA ALA A 27 32.66 -13.47 16.52
C ALA A 27 32.57 -12.15 17.30
N LEU A 28 33.57 -11.84 18.14
CA LEU A 28 33.64 -10.55 18.86
C LEU A 28 33.73 -9.36 17.90
N ARG A 29 34.53 -9.47 16.83
CA ARG A 29 34.60 -8.46 15.77
C ARG A 29 33.24 -8.26 15.09
N GLN A 30 32.51 -9.32 14.78
CA GLN A 30 31.17 -9.23 14.19
C GLN A 30 30.15 -8.60 15.14
N VAL A 31 30.20 -8.93 16.44
CA VAL A 31 29.35 -8.31 17.46
C VAL A 31 29.66 -6.81 17.56
N TYR A 32 30.94 -6.42 17.59
CA TYR A 32 31.37 -5.02 17.63
C TYR A 32 30.90 -4.23 16.40
N LEU A 33 31.17 -4.73 15.19
CA LEU A 33 30.75 -4.08 13.93
C LEU A 33 29.23 -3.95 13.83
N SER A 34 28.50 -5.01 14.22
CA SER A 34 27.03 -5.00 14.28
C SER A 34 26.51 -3.98 15.30
N GLY A 35 27.16 -3.88 16.46
CA GLY A 35 26.86 -2.90 17.51
C GLY A 35 27.05 -1.46 17.04
N LEU A 36 28.19 -1.16 16.42
CA LEU A 36 28.53 0.16 15.90
C LEU A 36 27.56 0.60 14.78
N HIS A 37 27.20 -0.30 13.87
CA HIS A 37 26.21 -0.03 12.82
C HIS A 37 24.78 0.09 13.36
N SER A 38 24.40 -0.73 14.35
CA SER A 38 23.13 -0.59 15.05
C SER A 38 23.02 0.78 15.72
N TRP A 39 24.07 1.21 16.40
CA TRP A 39 24.15 2.55 16.99
C TRP A 39 24.07 3.66 15.92
N LYS A 40 24.82 3.54 14.82
CA LYS A 40 24.76 4.50 13.69
C LYS A 40 23.37 4.54 13.05
N LYS A 41 22.71 3.39 12.85
CA LYS A 41 21.33 3.28 12.34
C LYS A 41 20.37 4.00 13.29
N ARG A 42 20.42 3.66 14.58
CA ARG A 42 19.57 4.28 15.63
C ARG A 42 19.81 5.78 15.73
N PHE A 43 21.06 6.23 15.66
CA PHE A 43 21.39 7.66 15.67
C PHE A 43 20.83 8.38 14.43
N VAL A 44 20.98 7.81 13.22
CA VAL A 44 20.41 8.39 12.00
C VAL A 44 18.88 8.42 12.08
N GLN A 45 18.24 7.37 12.58
CA GLN A 45 16.79 7.32 12.78
C GLN A 45 16.33 8.35 13.81
N PHE A 46 17.03 8.48 14.94
CA PHE A 46 16.76 9.49 15.94
C PHE A 46 16.90 10.90 15.37
N LYS A 47 18.03 11.19 14.71
CA LYS A 47 18.28 12.48 14.05
C LYS A 47 17.19 12.81 13.03
N ASN A 48 16.85 11.87 12.15
CA ASN A 48 15.82 12.08 11.13
C ASN A 48 14.42 12.16 11.75
N GLY A 49 14.17 11.44 12.84
CA GLY A 49 12.96 11.56 13.65
C GLY A 49 12.80 12.97 14.25
N VAL A 50 13.86 13.53 14.82
CA VAL A 50 13.89 14.91 15.31
C VAL A 50 13.66 15.90 14.16
N LEU A 51 14.37 15.74 13.03
CA LEU A 51 14.21 16.61 11.86
C LEU A 51 12.77 16.59 11.29
N ASN A 52 12.15 15.41 11.18
CA ASN A 52 10.73 15.28 10.83
C ASN A 52 9.83 15.93 11.91
N GLY A 53 10.18 15.71 13.18
CA GLY A 53 9.48 16.22 14.35
C GLY A 53 9.54 17.73 14.54
N VAL A 54 10.44 18.45 13.86
CA VAL A 54 10.56 19.93 13.86
C VAL A 54 10.20 20.60 12.54
N TYR A 55 10.03 19.84 11.44
CA TYR A 55 9.63 20.37 10.13
C TYR A 55 8.31 21.17 10.19
N PRO A 56 8.17 22.36 9.56
CA PRO A 56 9.05 23.00 8.56
C PRO A 56 10.24 23.78 9.13
N GLY A 57 10.45 23.71 10.45
CA GLY A 57 11.61 24.31 11.10
C GLY A 57 12.94 23.68 10.67
N SER A 58 14.01 24.48 10.73
CA SER A 58 15.34 24.09 10.26
C SER A 58 16.41 24.40 11.30
N ALA A 59 17.53 23.66 11.28
CA ALA A 59 18.67 23.96 12.16
C ALA A 59 19.28 25.36 11.90
N PRO A 60 19.45 25.82 10.65
CA PRO A 60 19.82 27.22 10.39
C PRO A 60 18.78 28.22 10.92
N GLY A 61 17.48 27.91 10.79
CA GLY A 61 16.40 28.73 11.34
C GLY A 61 16.45 28.81 12.87
N PHE A 62 16.78 27.72 13.55
CA PHE A 62 17.03 27.70 14.99
C PHE A 62 18.20 28.62 15.36
N MET A 63 19.33 28.51 14.66
CA MET A 63 20.49 29.36 14.91
C MET A 63 20.19 30.84 14.68
N LEU A 64 19.40 31.17 13.66
CA LEU A 64 18.98 32.54 13.36
C LEU A 64 18.08 33.10 14.46
N VAL A 65 17.07 32.33 14.91
CA VAL A 65 16.21 32.73 16.04
C VAL A 65 17.04 32.90 17.30
N MET A 66 17.97 31.98 17.56
CA MET A 66 18.82 32.04 18.74
C MET A 66 19.76 33.24 18.74
N ALA A 67 20.51 33.43 17.65
CA ALA A 67 21.44 34.54 17.50
C ALA A 67 20.72 35.89 17.49
N GLY A 68 19.57 35.97 16.81
CA GLY A 68 18.72 37.17 16.80
C GLY A 68 18.17 37.50 18.18
N TYR A 69 17.66 36.51 18.92
CA TYR A 69 17.15 36.71 20.27
C TYR A 69 18.25 37.11 21.26
N MET A 70 19.33 36.34 21.32
CA MET A 70 20.46 36.61 22.23
C MET A 70 21.19 37.90 21.87
N GLY A 71 21.38 38.18 20.59
CA GLY A 71 21.99 39.42 20.10
C GLY A 71 21.14 40.65 20.45
N ARG A 72 19.81 40.56 20.29
CA ARG A 72 18.89 41.63 20.71
C ARG A 72 18.90 41.84 22.22
N ALA A 73 18.87 40.77 23.00
CA ALA A 73 18.93 40.87 24.46
C ALA A 73 20.25 41.52 24.93
N HIS A 74 21.37 41.15 24.32
CA HIS A 74 22.67 41.76 24.57
C HIS A 74 22.70 43.25 24.19
N TYR A 75 22.22 43.60 22.99
CA TYR A 75 22.17 44.99 22.53
C TYR A 75 21.30 45.88 23.43
N LEU A 76 20.13 45.38 23.84
CA LEU A 76 19.20 46.10 24.72
C LEU A 76 19.59 46.03 26.20
N LYS A 77 20.66 45.30 26.56
CA LYS A 77 21.08 45.05 27.95
C LYS A 77 19.96 44.49 28.84
N VAL A 78 19.08 43.67 28.25
CA VAL A 78 17.97 43.01 28.95
C VAL A 78 18.36 41.57 29.28
N ASP A 79 17.92 41.06 30.43
CA ASP A 79 18.12 39.66 30.79
C ASP A 79 17.47 38.72 29.74
N PRO A 80 18.25 37.92 28.99
CA PRO A 80 17.73 37.01 27.97
C PRO A 80 16.93 35.86 28.60
N SER A 81 17.02 35.63 29.90
CA SER A 81 16.18 34.65 30.58
C SER A 81 14.79 35.17 30.92
N LEU A 82 14.50 36.47 30.75
CA LEU A 82 13.27 37.13 31.22
C LEU A 82 12.97 36.86 32.72
N GLY A 83 14.02 36.64 33.53
CA GLY A 83 13.90 36.22 34.93
C GLY A 83 13.32 34.82 35.14
N LEU A 84 13.23 33.98 34.10
CA LEU A 84 12.64 32.63 34.15
C LEU A 84 13.36 31.74 35.18
N LEU A 85 14.70 31.77 35.18
CA LEU A 85 15.50 30.98 36.12
C LEU A 85 15.42 31.50 37.56
N PHE A 86 15.30 32.82 37.75
CA PHE A 86 15.05 33.39 39.08
C PHE A 86 13.70 32.95 39.65
N LYS A 87 12.66 32.83 38.81
CA LYS A 87 11.33 32.33 39.22
C LYS A 87 11.32 30.82 39.49
N LEU A 88 12.01 30.03 38.67
CA LEU A 88 12.18 28.58 38.84
C LEU A 88 12.99 28.24 40.09
N GLY A 89 14.02 29.02 40.40
CA GLY A 89 14.87 28.86 41.59
C GLY A 89 14.13 28.96 42.92
N LYS A 90 12.91 29.54 42.94
CA LYS A 90 12.04 29.55 44.12
C LYS A 90 11.40 28.18 44.43
N HIS A 91 11.31 27.30 43.44
CA HIS A 91 10.60 26.01 43.56
C HIS A 91 11.52 24.80 43.32
N VAL A 92 12.67 25.00 42.67
CA VAL A 92 13.66 23.95 42.39
C VAL A 92 15.05 24.48 42.80
N PRO A 93 15.84 23.75 43.61
CA PRO A 93 17.17 24.21 43.99
C PRO A 93 18.08 24.22 42.76
N ILE A 94 18.32 25.42 42.22
CA ILE A 94 19.30 25.63 41.14
C ILE A 94 20.69 25.44 41.74
N SER A 95 21.49 24.57 41.11
CA SER A 95 22.85 24.22 41.56
C SER A 95 23.69 25.44 41.95
N ARG A 96 24.31 25.38 43.14
CA ARG A 96 25.27 26.40 43.63
C ARG A 96 26.52 26.54 42.76
N TYR A 97 26.72 25.64 41.79
CA TYR A 97 27.88 25.60 40.90
C TYR A 97 27.67 26.37 39.58
N MET A 98 26.49 26.94 39.31
CA MET A 98 26.23 27.73 38.10
C MET A 98 26.38 29.24 38.37
N SER A 99 27.33 29.89 37.68
CA SER A 99 27.50 31.34 37.75
C SER A 99 26.27 32.10 37.22
N PRO A 100 26.02 33.36 37.65
CA PRO A 100 24.93 34.18 37.14
C PRO A 100 24.95 34.35 35.61
N GLN A 101 26.15 34.45 35.01
CA GLN A 101 26.31 34.52 33.56
C GLN A 101 25.88 33.22 32.88
N THR A 102 26.25 32.07 33.46
CA THR A 102 25.83 30.75 32.97
C THR A 102 24.31 30.59 33.08
N GLN A 103 23.70 31.08 34.16
CA GLN A 103 22.25 31.10 34.31
C GLN A 103 21.59 31.94 33.21
N MET A 104 22.04 33.17 32.97
CA MET A 104 21.49 34.02 31.90
C MET A 104 21.60 33.35 30.51
N VAL A 105 22.72 32.71 30.20
CA VAL A 105 22.90 31.98 28.93
C VAL A 105 21.94 30.79 28.84
N VAL A 106 21.86 29.93 29.86
CA VAL A 106 20.97 28.76 29.87
C VAL A 106 19.51 29.19 29.78
N GLY A 107 19.11 30.23 30.52
CA GLY A 107 17.77 30.81 30.47
C GLY A 107 17.45 31.40 29.11
N GLY A 108 18.40 32.12 28.51
CA GLY A 108 18.29 32.65 27.14
C GLY A 108 18.13 31.56 26.08
N VAL A 109 18.86 30.45 26.21
CA VAL A 109 18.71 29.28 25.34
C VAL A 109 17.32 28.65 25.51
N MET A 110 16.82 28.48 26.75
CA MET A 110 15.48 27.95 26.97
C MET A 110 14.38 28.84 26.37
N VAL A 111 14.46 30.15 26.57
CA VAL A 111 13.50 31.10 25.99
C VAL A 111 13.59 31.09 24.46
N GLY A 112 14.78 31.08 23.88
CA GLY A 112 14.97 31.02 22.44
C GLY A 112 14.49 29.71 21.81
N ILE A 113 14.67 28.56 22.48
CA ILE A 113 14.04 27.28 22.09
C ILE A 113 12.52 27.42 22.13
N GLY A 114 11.95 28.02 23.19
CA GLY A 114 10.51 28.27 23.30
C GLY A 114 9.96 29.13 22.16
N VAL A 115 10.66 30.21 21.80
CA VAL A 115 10.31 31.06 20.65
C VAL A 115 10.36 30.26 19.35
N TRP A 116 11.43 29.49 19.13
CA TRP A 116 11.57 28.67 17.92
C TRP A 116 10.49 27.60 17.79
N VAL A 117 10.17 26.89 18.88
CA VAL A 117 9.07 25.91 18.94
C VAL A 117 7.72 26.58 18.65
N THR A 118 7.49 27.78 19.19
CA THR A 118 6.27 28.55 18.94
C THR A 118 6.15 28.94 17.47
N ILE A 119 7.25 29.37 16.83
CA ILE A 119 7.30 29.66 15.39
C ILE A 119 6.96 28.41 14.58
N ILE A 120 7.57 27.26 14.89
CA ILE A 120 7.28 25.99 14.21
C ILE A 120 5.82 25.60 14.35
N PHE A 121 5.28 25.65 15.57
CA PHE A 121 3.88 25.32 15.83
C PHE A 121 2.93 26.23 15.05
N THR A 122 3.25 27.53 14.97
CA THR A 122 2.50 28.51 14.19
C THR A 122 2.58 28.17 12.69
N MET A 123 3.79 27.95 12.15
CA MET A 123 3.98 27.58 10.75
C MET A 123 3.23 26.29 10.39
N ARG A 124 3.27 25.28 11.25
CA ARG A 124 2.51 24.02 11.07
C ARG A 124 1.01 24.26 11.06
N SER A 125 0.51 25.06 11.99
CA SER A 125 -0.92 25.36 12.08
C SER A 125 -1.41 26.11 10.84
N VAL A 126 -0.63 27.08 10.37
CA VAL A 126 -0.90 27.79 9.10
C VAL A 126 -0.83 26.82 7.92
N LEU A 127 0.20 25.99 7.83
CA LEU A 127 0.33 24.99 6.76
C LEU A 127 -0.83 23.99 6.76
N LYS A 128 -1.24 23.50 7.93
CA LYS A 128 -2.43 22.65 8.09
C LYS A 128 -3.70 23.36 7.61
N GLY A 129 -3.87 24.64 7.96
CA GLY A 129 -4.98 25.46 7.46
C GLY A 129 -4.96 25.62 5.93
N LEU A 130 -3.79 25.89 5.35
CA LEU A 130 -3.62 26.00 3.90
C LEU A 130 -3.93 24.68 3.20
N LEU A 131 -3.43 23.55 3.71
CA LEU A 131 -3.66 22.21 3.16
C LEU A 131 -5.11 21.72 3.36
N SER A 132 -5.84 22.26 4.35
CA SER A 132 -7.27 21.98 4.54
C SER A 132 -8.14 22.59 3.42
N TRP A 133 -7.62 23.57 2.68
CA TRP A 133 -8.33 24.17 1.56
C TRP A 133 -8.11 23.38 0.26
N HIS A 134 -9.22 22.89 -0.30
CA HIS A 134 -9.22 22.02 -1.48
C HIS A 134 -9.83 22.68 -2.72
N GLY A 135 -10.04 24.00 -2.71
CA GLY A 135 -10.68 24.71 -3.82
C GLY A 135 -9.93 24.59 -5.16
N TRP A 136 -8.62 24.36 -5.10
CA TRP A 136 -7.78 24.11 -6.27
C TRP A 136 -8.20 22.87 -7.09
N MET A 137 -8.83 21.85 -6.48
CA MET A 137 -9.30 20.66 -7.22
C MET A 137 -10.51 20.92 -8.11
N TYR A 138 -11.26 21.99 -7.84
CA TYR A 138 -12.45 22.37 -8.59
C TYR A 138 -12.14 23.37 -9.70
N ALA A 139 -10.88 23.81 -9.82
CA ALA A 139 -10.47 24.71 -10.88
C ALA A 139 -10.45 23.99 -12.25
N PRO A 140 -10.79 24.69 -13.35
CA PRO A 140 -10.69 24.13 -14.69
C PRO A 140 -9.25 23.65 -14.98
N ARG A 141 -9.13 22.47 -15.59
CA ARG A 141 -7.83 21.89 -15.94
C ARG A 141 -7.00 22.86 -16.78
N GLY A 142 -5.74 23.05 -16.40
CA GLY A 142 -4.79 23.92 -17.12
C GLY A 142 -4.89 25.42 -16.81
N LYS A 143 -5.88 25.89 -16.03
CA LYS A 143 -6.00 27.29 -15.63
C LYS A 143 -5.70 27.48 -14.15
N MET A 144 -4.46 27.86 -13.83
CA MET A 144 -4.11 28.32 -12.48
C MET A 144 -4.60 29.75 -12.29
N THR A 145 -5.67 29.93 -11.53
CA THR A 145 -6.13 31.28 -11.15
C THR A 145 -5.12 31.95 -10.21
N TRP A 146 -5.09 33.28 -10.20
CA TRP A 146 -4.20 34.05 -9.30
C TRP A 146 -4.38 33.66 -7.83
N LYS A 147 -5.62 33.33 -7.41
CA LYS A 147 -5.93 32.83 -6.06
C LYS A 147 -5.20 31.53 -5.75
N ILE A 148 -5.16 30.58 -6.70
CA ILE A 148 -4.46 29.30 -6.54
C ILE A 148 -2.95 29.52 -6.55
N GLN A 149 -2.44 30.36 -7.44
CA GLN A 149 -1.01 30.68 -7.49
C GLN A 149 -0.53 31.31 -6.19
N PHE A 150 -1.29 32.26 -5.65
CA PHE A 150 -1.01 32.88 -4.35
C PHE A 150 -1.07 31.84 -3.22
N TRP A 151 -2.08 30.97 -3.20
CA TRP A 151 -2.16 29.89 -2.23
C TRP A 151 -0.97 28.91 -2.34
N VAL A 152 -0.57 28.50 -3.55
CA VAL A 152 0.61 27.64 -3.77
C VAL A 152 1.89 28.34 -3.27
N MET A 153 2.03 29.64 -3.51
CA MET A 153 3.14 30.43 -2.98
C MET A 153 3.17 30.38 -1.45
N LEU A 154 2.04 30.58 -0.78
CA LEU A 154 1.95 30.46 0.68
C LEU A 154 2.30 29.05 1.16
N VAL A 155 1.77 28.00 0.52
CA VAL A 155 2.11 26.60 0.87
C VAL A 155 3.62 26.39 0.77
N LYS A 156 4.27 26.87 -0.30
CA LYS A 156 5.74 26.75 -0.46
C LYS A 156 6.51 27.53 0.62
N ILE A 157 6.09 28.75 0.95
CA ILE A 157 6.72 29.56 2.01
C ILE A 157 6.63 28.83 3.36
N PHE A 158 5.44 28.34 3.73
CA PHE A 158 5.21 27.69 5.01
C PHE A 158 5.69 26.24 5.08
N SER A 159 5.97 25.60 3.94
CA SER A 159 6.68 24.31 3.89
C SER A 159 8.18 24.47 4.21
N GLY A 160 8.71 25.69 4.19
CA GLY A 160 10.12 25.96 4.48
C GLY A 160 11.06 25.60 3.33
N MET A 161 12.33 25.97 3.48
CA MET A 161 13.35 25.85 2.43
C MET A 161 14.06 24.48 2.41
N GLN A 162 13.79 23.61 3.39
CA GLN A 162 14.46 22.32 3.50
C GLN A 162 13.82 21.28 2.59
N THR A 163 14.65 20.40 2.04
CA THR A 163 14.18 19.24 1.31
C THR A 163 13.41 18.31 2.26
N PRO A 164 12.12 18.05 2.02
CA PRO A 164 11.31 17.24 2.93
C PRO A 164 11.73 15.77 2.85
N MET A 165 11.78 15.12 4.00
CA MET A 165 11.88 13.68 4.14
C MET A 165 10.49 13.05 4.10
N LEU A 166 10.42 11.72 3.91
CA LEU A 166 9.17 10.97 3.73
C LEU A 166 8.04 11.38 4.71
N TYR A 167 8.39 11.53 5.98
CA TYR A 167 7.42 11.80 7.06
C TYR A 167 7.32 13.27 7.49
N SER A 168 8.02 14.19 6.81
CA SER A 168 8.11 15.59 7.23
C SER A 168 6.75 16.30 7.32
N PHE A 169 5.81 15.97 6.41
CA PHE A 169 4.49 16.60 6.38
C PHE A 169 3.44 15.94 7.29
N GLN A 170 3.69 14.78 7.90
CA GLN A 170 2.63 14.01 8.59
C GLN A 170 1.89 14.79 9.68
N THR A 171 2.61 15.66 10.41
CA THR A 171 2.03 16.50 11.47
C THR A 171 1.32 17.74 10.94
N SER A 172 1.60 18.15 9.70
CA SER A 172 1.00 19.31 9.03
C SER A 172 -0.20 18.93 8.16
N LEU A 173 -0.42 17.64 7.89
CA LEU A 173 -1.58 17.19 7.12
C LEU A 173 -2.89 17.41 7.90
N PRO A 174 -3.98 17.80 7.21
CA PRO A 174 -5.29 17.93 7.82
C PRO A 174 -5.83 16.56 8.27
N HIS A 175 -6.74 16.57 9.24
CA HIS A 175 -7.51 15.36 9.59
C HIS A 175 -8.65 15.20 8.58
N LEU A 176 -9.08 13.96 8.34
CA LEU A 176 -10.20 13.68 7.45
C LEU A 176 -11.48 14.34 8.02
N PRO A 177 -12.20 15.19 7.25
CA PRO A 177 -13.42 15.81 7.73
C PRO A 177 -14.55 14.79 7.86
N VAL A 178 -15.46 15.02 8.81
CA VAL A 178 -16.71 14.26 8.95
C VAL A 178 -17.80 14.94 8.11
N PRO A 179 -18.34 14.30 7.06
CA PRO A 179 -19.44 14.86 6.27
C PRO A 179 -20.70 15.09 7.12
N SER A 180 -21.65 15.88 6.61
CA SER A 180 -22.96 16.03 7.25
C SER A 180 -23.87 14.85 6.88
N VAL A 181 -24.72 14.40 7.81
CA VAL A 181 -25.73 13.35 7.54
C VAL A 181 -26.60 13.76 6.35
N LYS A 182 -27.05 15.02 6.30
CA LYS A 182 -27.90 15.54 5.22
C LYS A 182 -27.24 15.42 3.84
N ASP A 183 -25.97 15.80 3.71
CA ASP A 183 -25.25 15.68 2.44
C ASP A 183 -25.04 14.22 2.05
N THR A 184 -24.76 13.37 3.03
CA THR A 184 -24.58 11.92 2.82
C THR A 184 -25.88 11.26 2.37
N MET A 185 -27.03 11.56 3.00
CA MET A 185 -28.32 11.01 2.57
C MET A 185 -28.68 11.47 1.17
N LYS A 186 -28.55 12.77 0.88
CA LYS A 186 -28.83 13.31 -0.45
C LYS A 186 -28.01 12.61 -1.54
N ARG A 187 -26.70 12.48 -1.35
CA ARG A 187 -25.81 11.84 -2.33
C ARG A 187 -26.00 10.34 -2.40
N TYR A 188 -26.36 9.70 -1.30
CA TYR A 188 -26.71 8.28 -1.30
C TYR A 188 -27.94 8.03 -2.18
N LEU A 189 -29.04 8.78 -1.96
CA LEU A 189 -30.25 8.69 -2.78
C LEU A 189 -29.96 8.98 -4.26
N GLU A 190 -29.18 10.02 -4.57
CA GLU A 190 -28.71 10.28 -5.95
C GLU A 190 -27.96 9.07 -6.55
N SER A 191 -27.19 8.33 -5.76
CA SER A 191 -26.38 7.20 -6.22
C SER A 191 -27.18 5.91 -6.44
N VAL A 192 -28.26 5.69 -5.69
CA VAL A 192 -29.09 4.46 -5.80
C VAL A 192 -30.28 4.62 -6.74
N ARG A 193 -30.62 5.87 -7.12
CA ARG A 193 -31.68 6.13 -8.09
C ARG A 193 -31.63 5.28 -9.38
N PRO A 194 -30.46 5.05 -10.04
CA PRO A 194 -30.42 4.20 -11.22
C PRO A 194 -30.52 2.69 -10.93
N LEU A 195 -30.42 2.28 -9.67
CA LEU A 195 -30.39 0.88 -9.23
C LEU A 195 -31.76 0.39 -8.73
N LEU A 196 -32.63 1.32 -8.31
CA LEU A 196 -33.94 1.03 -7.71
C LEU A 196 -35.07 1.42 -8.66
N ASN A 197 -36.17 0.66 -8.61
CA ASN A 197 -37.42 1.09 -9.22
C ASN A 197 -38.08 2.24 -8.41
N ASP A 198 -39.20 2.78 -8.90
CA ASP A 198 -39.86 3.94 -8.26
C ASP A 198 -40.36 3.62 -6.85
N GLU A 199 -41.02 2.47 -6.65
CA GLU A 199 -41.55 2.05 -5.34
C GLU A 199 -40.44 1.79 -4.32
N GLU A 200 -39.37 1.10 -4.74
CA GLU A 200 -38.19 0.84 -3.91
C GLU A 200 -37.47 2.12 -3.51
N TYR A 201 -37.37 3.07 -4.44
CA TYR A 201 -36.73 4.36 -4.20
C TYR A 201 -37.54 5.23 -3.23
N GLU A 202 -38.87 5.29 -3.37
CA GLU A 202 -39.73 6.00 -2.42
C GLU A 202 -39.61 5.42 -1.00
N ARG A 203 -39.56 4.09 -0.87
CA ARG A 203 -39.31 3.43 0.41
C ARG A 203 -37.94 3.80 0.98
N MET A 204 -36.90 3.78 0.15
CA MET A 204 -35.53 4.14 0.57
C MET A 204 -35.42 5.61 0.97
N GLU A 205 -36.11 6.51 0.27
CA GLU A 205 -36.20 7.92 0.62
C GLU A 205 -36.86 8.09 2.00
N GLY A 206 -37.94 7.36 2.28
CA GLY A 206 -38.57 7.32 3.60
C GLY A 206 -37.60 6.89 4.70
N LEU A 207 -36.86 5.79 4.49
CA LEU A 207 -35.85 5.29 5.44
C LEU A 207 -34.71 6.29 5.66
N ALA A 208 -34.21 6.91 4.58
CA ALA A 208 -33.15 7.90 4.66
C ALA A 208 -33.60 9.16 5.41
N LEU A 209 -34.85 9.61 5.19
CA LEU A 209 -35.42 10.77 5.86
C LEU A 209 -35.63 10.50 7.35
N ASP A 210 -36.16 9.33 7.71
CA ASP A 210 -36.31 8.90 9.11
C ASP A 210 -34.95 8.86 9.82
N PHE A 211 -33.97 8.19 9.21
CA PHE A 211 -32.61 8.13 9.73
C PHE A 211 -32.00 9.53 9.91
N GLN A 212 -32.17 10.43 8.93
CA GLN A 212 -31.66 11.80 8.98
C GLN A 212 -32.25 12.62 10.13
N LYS A 213 -33.54 12.43 10.45
CA LYS A 213 -34.25 13.18 11.49
C LYS A 213 -34.01 12.60 12.88
N ASN A 214 -33.92 11.28 12.99
CA ASN A 214 -33.94 10.57 14.25
C ASN A 214 -32.54 10.09 14.68
N LEU A 215 -32.14 8.90 14.23
CA LEU A 215 -30.93 8.23 14.72
C LEU A 215 -29.61 8.88 14.22
N GLY A 216 -29.59 9.35 12.98
CA GLY A 216 -28.41 9.92 12.32
C GLY A 216 -27.72 11.04 13.10
N PRO A 217 -28.44 12.07 13.59
CA PRO A 217 -27.86 13.14 14.40
C PRO A 217 -27.13 12.66 15.67
N LYS A 218 -27.67 11.64 16.35
CA LYS A 218 -27.05 11.03 17.52
C LYS A 218 -25.74 10.34 17.15
N LEU A 219 -25.75 9.49 16.11
CA LEU A 219 -24.56 8.79 15.64
C LEU A 219 -23.48 9.76 15.14
N GLN A 220 -23.89 10.82 14.42
CA GLN A 220 -23.02 11.89 13.95
C GLN A 220 -22.31 12.60 15.10
N TRP A 221 -22.97 12.80 16.24
CA TRP A 221 -22.37 13.46 17.41
C TRP A 221 -21.19 12.66 17.96
N TYR A 222 -21.36 11.34 18.14
CA TYR A 222 -20.26 10.45 18.56
C TYR A 222 -19.14 10.40 17.52
N LEU A 223 -19.48 10.41 16.23
CA LEU A 223 -18.47 10.41 15.17
C LEU A 223 -17.64 11.69 15.16
N LYS A 224 -18.28 12.84 15.38
CA LYS A 224 -17.59 14.14 15.56
C LYS A 224 -16.69 14.09 16.79
N LEU A 225 -17.16 13.53 17.91
CA LEU A 225 -16.33 13.35 19.09
C LEU A 225 -15.08 12.50 18.76
N LYS A 226 -15.24 11.35 18.10
CA LYS A 226 -14.09 10.53 17.64
C LYS A 226 -13.12 11.33 16.77
N SER A 227 -13.61 12.19 15.87
CA SER A 227 -12.77 13.01 15.00
C SER A 227 -11.89 14.04 15.73
N TRP A 228 -12.23 14.40 16.97
CA TRP A 228 -11.43 15.30 17.80
C TRP A 228 -10.26 14.59 18.48
N TRP A 229 -10.43 13.31 18.82
CA TRP A 229 -9.43 12.52 19.55
C TRP A 229 -8.55 11.66 18.63
N ALA A 230 -9.11 11.18 17.52
CA ALA A 230 -8.39 10.37 16.54
C ALA A 230 -7.65 11.24 15.51
N THR A 231 -6.49 10.76 15.08
CA THR A 231 -5.74 11.31 13.91
C THR A 231 -6.54 11.21 12.62
N ASN A 232 -7.31 10.12 12.50
CA ASN A 232 -8.29 9.87 11.44
C ASN A 232 -9.45 9.06 12.02
N TYR A 233 -10.69 9.48 11.80
CA TYR A 233 -11.86 8.82 12.38
C TYR A 233 -12.27 7.52 11.64
N VAL A 234 -11.68 7.23 10.48
CA VAL A 234 -12.03 6.08 9.65
C VAL A 234 -10.99 4.96 9.76
N SER A 235 -9.69 5.30 9.77
CA SER A 235 -8.62 4.36 9.43
C SER A 235 -8.50 3.14 10.35
N ASP A 236 -8.65 3.31 11.66
CA ASP A 236 -8.59 2.21 12.64
C ASP A 236 -9.77 1.25 12.50
N TRP A 237 -10.99 1.79 12.37
CA TRP A 237 -12.19 0.99 12.13
C TRP A 237 -12.17 0.33 10.75
N TRP A 238 -11.66 1.00 9.73
CA TRP A 238 -11.55 0.43 8.39
C TRP A 238 -10.59 -0.76 8.38
N GLU A 239 -9.41 -0.64 8.98
CA GLU A 239 -8.46 -1.75 9.13
C GLU A 239 -9.09 -2.91 9.92
N GLU A 240 -9.71 -2.62 11.07
CA GLU A 240 -10.29 -3.64 11.93
C GLU A 240 -11.47 -4.38 11.31
N TYR A 241 -12.51 -3.67 10.88
CA TYR A 241 -13.79 -4.29 10.53
C TYR A 241 -13.83 -4.83 9.10
N ILE A 242 -13.12 -4.21 8.15
CA ILE A 242 -13.12 -4.67 6.76
C ILE A 242 -12.13 -5.80 6.55
N TYR A 243 -10.94 -5.70 7.15
CA TYR A 243 -9.90 -6.69 6.92
C TYR A 243 -9.78 -7.66 8.09
N LEU A 244 -9.50 -7.16 9.30
CA LEU A 244 -9.07 -8.01 10.42
C LEU A 244 -10.20 -8.81 11.07
N ARG A 245 -11.47 -8.44 10.89
CA ARG A 245 -12.64 -9.22 11.35
C ARG A 245 -13.25 -10.12 10.28
N GLY A 246 -12.87 -9.97 9.00
CA GLY A 246 -13.22 -10.95 7.96
C GLY A 246 -12.70 -12.34 8.33
N ARG A 247 -13.57 -13.36 8.27
CA ARG A 247 -13.25 -14.74 8.69
C ARG A 247 -13.00 -15.71 7.51
N GLY A 248 -13.37 -15.30 6.31
CA GLY A 248 -13.12 -16.06 5.08
C GLY A 248 -11.66 -16.02 4.62
N PRO A 249 -11.31 -16.80 3.57
CA PRO A 249 -9.97 -16.85 3.01
C PRO A 249 -9.52 -15.49 2.47
N ILE A 250 -8.29 -15.07 2.74
CA ILE A 250 -7.75 -13.78 2.26
C ILE A 250 -7.00 -13.88 0.93
N MET A 251 -6.56 -15.08 0.54
CA MET A 251 -5.73 -15.33 -0.65
C MET A 251 -6.30 -14.70 -1.94
N VAL A 252 -7.60 -14.87 -2.18
CA VAL A 252 -8.31 -14.31 -3.36
C VAL A 252 -9.17 -13.11 -2.96
N ASN A 253 -9.87 -13.21 -1.83
CA ASN A 253 -10.90 -12.23 -1.45
C ASN A 253 -10.33 -10.93 -0.86
N SER A 254 -9.02 -10.84 -0.62
CA SER A 254 -8.38 -9.65 -0.06
C SER A 254 -7.01 -9.34 -0.64
N ASN A 255 -6.13 -10.33 -0.78
CA ASN A 255 -4.78 -10.11 -1.29
C ASN A 255 -4.84 -9.71 -2.77
N TYR A 256 -3.84 -8.92 -3.17
CA TYR A 256 -3.66 -8.47 -4.55
C TYR A 256 -2.24 -8.80 -5.02
N TYR A 257 -2.02 -8.75 -6.33
CA TYR A 257 -0.72 -9.10 -6.93
C TYR A 257 -0.18 -8.01 -7.85
N ALA A 258 1.10 -8.10 -8.19
CA ALA A 258 1.78 -7.26 -9.19
C ALA A 258 2.70 -8.10 -10.08
N MET A 259 2.77 -7.78 -11.37
CA MET A 259 3.53 -8.50 -12.40
C MET A 259 4.88 -7.84 -12.73
N ASP A 260 5.86 -8.63 -13.20
CA ASP A 260 7.11 -8.17 -13.83
C ASP A 260 6.87 -7.27 -15.06
N PHE A 261 7.96 -6.92 -15.73
CA PHE A 261 7.94 -6.54 -17.14
C PHE A 261 7.24 -7.60 -18.00
N LEU A 262 6.49 -7.13 -19.00
CA LEU A 262 5.82 -8.02 -19.96
C LEU A 262 6.77 -8.57 -21.02
N TYR A 263 7.69 -7.74 -21.51
CA TYR A 263 8.46 -8.05 -22.73
C TYR A 263 9.96 -8.17 -22.49
N VAL A 264 10.44 -7.94 -21.27
CA VAL A 264 11.87 -7.94 -20.95
C VAL A 264 12.20 -9.04 -19.95
N PHE A 265 13.25 -9.80 -20.26
CA PHE A 265 13.75 -10.90 -19.46
C PHE A 265 15.24 -10.69 -19.19
N PRO A 266 15.62 -10.00 -18.09
CA PRO A 266 17.01 -9.63 -17.86
C PRO A 266 17.97 -10.81 -17.62
N THR A 267 17.45 -11.94 -17.12
CA THR A 267 18.18 -13.21 -16.99
C THR A 267 17.19 -14.36 -16.95
N HIS A 268 17.63 -15.55 -17.36
CA HIS A 268 16.87 -16.80 -17.22
C HIS A 268 17.23 -17.57 -15.93
N LEU A 269 18.24 -17.11 -15.19
CA LEU A 269 18.67 -17.75 -13.95
C LEU A 269 17.80 -17.27 -12.79
N GLN A 270 16.95 -18.16 -12.27
CA GLN A 270 16.08 -17.90 -11.12
C GLN A 270 16.86 -17.34 -9.91
N ALA A 271 18.01 -17.94 -9.59
CA ALA A 271 18.84 -17.52 -8.47
C ALA A 271 19.42 -16.10 -8.67
N ALA A 272 19.89 -15.78 -9.89
CA ALA A 272 20.42 -14.46 -10.24
C ALA A 272 19.32 -13.40 -10.13
N ARG A 273 18.14 -13.69 -10.68
CA ARG A 273 16.98 -12.81 -10.61
C ARG A 273 16.62 -12.49 -9.15
N ALA A 274 16.52 -13.54 -8.32
CA ALA A 274 16.26 -13.38 -6.90
C ALA A 274 17.36 -12.56 -6.20
N GLY A 275 18.64 -12.77 -6.55
CA GLY A 275 19.79 -12.05 -6.01
C GLY A 275 19.69 -10.53 -6.18
N ASN A 276 19.51 -10.06 -7.41
CA ASN A 276 19.37 -8.63 -7.69
C ASN A 276 18.07 -8.05 -7.08
N SER A 277 16.94 -8.75 -7.21
CA SER A 277 15.64 -8.25 -6.75
C SER A 277 15.58 -8.13 -5.22
N ILE A 278 16.06 -9.13 -4.47
CA ILE A 278 16.16 -9.08 -3.01
C ILE A 278 17.08 -7.92 -2.59
N HIS A 279 18.22 -7.75 -3.26
CA HIS A 279 19.13 -6.65 -2.97
C HIS A 279 18.46 -5.29 -3.20
N ALA A 280 17.79 -5.09 -4.34
CA ALA A 280 17.08 -3.86 -4.67
C ALA A 280 15.96 -3.53 -3.66
N ILE A 281 15.18 -4.53 -3.25
CA ILE A 281 14.16 -4.39 -2.19
C ILE A 281 14.81 -3.94 -0.87
N MET A 282 15.95 -4.52 -0.49
CA MET A 282 16.67 -4.14 0.73
C MET A 282 17.29 -2.74 0.65
N LEU A 283 17.72 -2.30 -0.52
CA LEU A 283 18.15 -0.92 -0.74
C LEU A 283 16.99 0.06 -0.60
N TYR A 284 15.81 -0.30 -1.09
CA TYR A 284 14.58 0.47 -0.87
C TYR A 284 14.25 0.55 0.63
N ARG A 285 14.23 -0.60 1.32
CA ARG A 285 14.03 -0.66 2.77
C ARG A 285 15.02 0.23 3.53
N ARG A 286 16.30 0.23 3.15
CA ARG A 286 17.31 1.09 3.76
C ARG A 286 17.00 2.59 3.59
N LYS A 287 16.47 3.01 2.44
CA LYS A 287 16.01 4.40 2.22
C LYS A 287 14.79 4.70 3.09
N LEU A 288 13.86 3.76 3.17
CA LEU A 288 12.65 3.88 3.98
C LEU A 288 12.95 4.00 5.48
N ASP A 289 13.80 3.12 6.02
CA ASP A 289 14.25 3.14 7.42
C ASP A 289 14.90 4.48 7.80
N ARG A 290 15.46 5.20 6.82
CA ARG A 290 16.09 6.52 6.96
C ARG A 290 15.15 7.67 6.60
N ALA A 291 13.89 7.41 6.26
CA ALA A 291 12.92 8.39 5.75
C ALA A 291 13.40 9.16 4.49
N GLN A 292 14.27 8.54 3.68
CA GLN A 292 14.87 9.14 2.47
C GLN A 292 14.10 8.85 1.18
N VAL A 293 13.02 8.07 1.25
CA VAL A 293 12.06 7.98 0.14
C VAL A 293 11.42 9.35 -0.04
N LYS A 294 11.32 9.83 -1.28
CA LYS A 294 10.75 11.14 -1.56
C LYS A 294 9.25 11.13 -1.19
N PRO A 295 8.75 12.16 -0.48
CA PRO A 295 7.31 12.32 -0.30
C PRO A 295 6.61 12.42 -1.65
N LEU A 296 5.40 11.89 -1.72
CA LEU A 296 4.55 12.05 -2.90
C LEU A 296 3.75 13.33 -2.80
N PHE A 297 3.53 13.97 -3.95
CA PHE A 297 2.80 15.22 -4.03
C PHE A 297 1.75 15.16 -5.13
N ALA A 298 0.63 15.84 -4.90
CA ALA A 298 -0.34 16.25 -5.91
C ALA A 298 -0.04 17.68 -6.39
N LEU A 299 -0.75 18.09 -7.45
CA LEU A 299 -0.70 19.44 -8.04
C LEU A 299 0.73 19.94 -8.30
N ALA A 300 1.40 19.36 -9.30
CA ALA A 300 2.74 19.76 -9.74
C ALA A 300 3.73 19.96 -8.57
N ASN A 301 3.83 18.94 -7.71
CA ASN A 301 4.74 18.91 -6.56
C ASN A 301 4.49 19.96 -5.47
N SER A 302 3.24 20.41 -5.29
CA SER A 302 2.92 21.45 -4.29
C SER A 302 2.10 20.94 -3.09
N VAL A 303 1.31 19.88 -3.24
CA VAL A 303 0.43 19.38 -2.17
C VAL A 303 0.92 18.01 -1.69
N PRO A 304 1.47 17.87 -0.47
CA PRO A 304 1.98 16.59 0.01
C PRO A 304 0.85 15.59 0.27
N LEU A 305 1.16 14.30 0.07
CA LEU A 305 0.29 13.18 0.41
C LEU A 305 0.77 12.47 1.68
N CYS A 306 -0.14 11.83 2.41
CA CYS A 306 0.15 11.02 3.56
C CYS A 306 1.05 9.82 3.20
N SER A 307 2.00 9.51 4.08
CA SER A 307 3.01 8.47 3.92
C SER A 307 2.95 7.40 5.02
N ALA A 308 1.94 7.44 5.90
CA ALA A 308 1.83 6.52 7.03
C ALA A 308 1.84 5.04 6.63
N GLN A 309 1.27 4.70 5.46
CA GLN A 309 1.21 3.32 4.98
C GLN A 309 2.60 2.70 4.72
N TRP A 310 3.65 3.51 4.50
CA TRP A 310 5.01 2.99 4.32
C TRP A 310 5.60 2.37 5.59
N GLU A 311 5.13 2.76 6.77
CA GLU A 311 5.70 2.30 8.04
C GLU A 311 5.63 0.78 8.18
N ARG A 312 4.57 0.16 7.65
CA ARG A 312 4.29 -1.28 7.81
C ARG A 312 4.64 -2.11 6.57
N LEU A 313 5.40 -1.56 5.61
CA LEU A 313 5.75 -2.26 4.36
C LEU A 313 6.61 -3.51 4.59
N PHE A 314 7.59 -3.43 5.50
CA PHE A 314 8.53 -4.51 5.82
C PHE A 314 8.35 -5.00 7.25
N ASN A 315 8.79 -6.23 7.50
CA ASN A 315 8.76 -6.86 8.83
C ASN A 315 7.35 -6.92 9.42
N THR A 316 6.36 -7.04 8.54
CA THR A 316 4.96 -7.03 8.91
C THR A 316 4.32 -8.35 8.50
N CYS A 317 3.49 -8.88 9.38
CA CYS A 317 2.70 -10.08 9.16
C CYS A 317 1.34 -9.90 9.83
N ARG A 318 0.27 -10.27 9.13
CA ARG A 318 -1.01 -10.52 9.74
C ARG A 318 -0.92 -11.79 10.59
N VAL A 319 -1.54 -11.78 11.75
CA VAL A 319 -1.57 -12.90 12.69
C VAL A 319 -3.03 -13.30 12.87
N PRO A 320 -3.39 -14.57 12.63
CA PRO A 320 -4.77 -15.02 12.75
C PRO A 320 -5.23 -15.03 14.21
N GLY A 321 -6.47 -14.63 14.44
CA GLY A 321 -7.18 -14.82 15.71
C GLY A 321 -8.54 -15.44 15.46
N GLN A 322 -9.17 -16.00 16.51
CA GLN A 322 -10.48 -16.65 16.36
C GLN A 322 -11.56 -15.63 15.99
N GLU A 323 -11.68 -14.55 16.77
CA GLU A 323 -12.65 -13.48 16.50
C GLU A 323 -12.10 -12.36 15.61
N ARG A 324 -10.81 -12.04 15.78
CA ARG A 324 -10.16 -10.92 15.11
C ARG A 324 -8.69 -11.20 14.91
N ASP A 325 -8.20 -10.92 13.71
CA ASP A 325 -6.77 -10.98 13.37
C ASP A 325 -6.04 -9.72 13.90
N SER A 326 -4.72 -9.73 13.86
CA SER A 326 -3.92 -8.54 14.21
C SER A 326 -2.77 -8.36 13.25
N VAL A 327 -2.41 -7.10 12.96
CA VAL A 327 -1.19 -6.80 12.19
C VAL A 327 -0.01 -6.69 13.17
N GLN A 328 0.93 -7.61 13.07
CA GLN A 328 2.20 -7.53 13.79
C GLN A 328 3.23 -6.81 12.92
N HIS A 329 3.84 -5.75 13.45
CA HIS A 329 4.97 -5.07 12.84
C HIS A 329 6.17 -5.08 13.79
N VAL A 330 7.33 -5.51 13.32
CA VAL A 330 8.57 -5.55 14.13
C VAL A 330 9.62 -4.56 13.62
N SER A 331 10.31 -3.90 14.55
CA SER A 331 11.19 -2.77 14.23
C SER A 331 12.53 -3.15 13.61
N ASP A 332 13.05 -4.36 13.86
CA ASP A 332 14.33 -4.80 13.31
C ASP A 332 14.28 -6.27 12.87
N SER A 333 14.37 -6.49 11.55
CA SER A 333 14.52 -7.81 10.93
C SER A 333 15.72 -7.81 9.98
N ARG A 334 16.55 -8.85 10.06
CA ARG A 334 17.80 -8.95 9.28
C ARG A 334 17.83 -10.15 8.33
N HIS A 335 16.69 -10.80 8.15
CA HIS A 335 16.57 -12.00 7.33
C HIS A 335 15.31 -11.96 6.47
N VAL A 336 15.30 -12.77 5.42
CA VAL A 336 14.09 -13.20 4.72
C VAL A 336 13.85 -14.68 4.98
N VAL A 337 12.63 -15.13 4.73
CA VAL A 337 12.35 -16.56 4.61
C VAL A 337 12.11 -16.87 3.14
N VAL A 338 12.76 -17.92 2.67
CA VAL A 338 12.66 -18.44 1.30
C VAL A 338 11.95 -19.79 1.36
N TYR A 339 10.93 -19.95 0.52
CA TYR A 339 10.25 -21.20 0.26
C TYR A 339 10.69 -21.78 -1.08
N HIS A 340 10.98 -23.08 -1.12
CA HIS A 340 11.23 -23.83 -2.35
C HIS A 340 10.86 -25.30 -2.19
N ARG A 341 9.97 -25.83 -3.05
CA ARG A 341 9.52 -27.24 -3.06
C ARG A 341 9.19 -27.78 -1.67
N GLY A 342 8.24 -27.13 -0.99
CA GLY A 342 7.75 -27.57 0.32
C GLY A 342 8.66 -27.26 1.52
N ARG A 343 9.75 -26.51 1.32
CA ARG A 343 10.80 -26.33 2.33
C ARG A 343 11.04 -24.87 2.60
N TYR A 344 11.27 -24.54 3.87
CA TYR A 344 11.48 -23.17 4.34
C TYR A 344 12.92 -22.97 4.83
N PHE A 345 13.51 -21.86 4.42
CA PHE A 345 14.89 -21.48 4.74
C PHE A 345 14.94 -20.06 5.24
N LYS A 346 15.61 -19.85 6.38
CA LYS A 346 15.95 -18.52 6.87
C LYS A 346 17.27 -18.08 6.24
N VAL A 347 17.25 -16.98 5.51
CA VAL A 347 18.44 -16.40 4.86
C VAL A 347 18.78 -15.08 5.53
N GLY A 348 19.93 -15.04 6.20
CA GLY A 348 20.47 -13.80 6.75
C GLY A 348 20.96 -12.89 5.63
N LEU A 349 20.52 -11.63 5.61
CA LEU A 349 20.87 -10.68 4.55
C LEU A 349 22.03 -9.76 4.92
N PHE A 350 22.63 -9.96 6.09
CA PHE A 350 23.75 -9.16 6.55
C PHE A 350 24.90 -10.07 6.97
N TYR A 351 26.09 -9.78 6.45
CA TYR A 351 27.34 -10.46 6.78
C TYR A 351 28.46 -9.42 6.82
N ASP A 352 29.41 -9.57 7.75
CA ASP A 352 30.50 -8.61 7.97
C ASP A 352 30.04 -7.15 8.11
N GLY A 353 28.94 -6.95 8.87
CA GLY A 353 28.34 -5.64 9.11
C GLY A 353 27.68 -4.98 7.88
N ARG A 354 27.68 -5.59 6.70
CA ARG A 354 27.08 -5.05 5.47
C ARG A 354 25.93 -5.90 4.94
N LEU A 355 25.09 -5.27 4.13
CA LEU A 355 24.11 -5.98 3.31
C LEU A 355 24.86 -6.89 2.32
N LEU A 356 24.37 -8.11 2.12
CA LEU A 356 24.89 -9.02 1.09
C LEU A 356 24.78 -8.39 -0.29
N LEU A 357 25.80 -8.58 -1.11
CA LEU A 357 25.82 -8.17 -2.52
C LEU A 357 24.94 -9.10 -3.36
N PRO A 358 24.50 -8.68 -4.55
CA PRO A 358 23.60 -9.51 -5.36
C PRO A 358 24.14 -10.91 -5.65
N ARG A 359 25.42 -11.06 -6.06
CA ARG A 359 26.04 -12.37 -6.31
C ARG A 359 26.14 -13.25 -5.06
N GLU A 360 26.19 -12.65 -3.87
CA GLU A 360 26.21 -13.39 -2.60
C GLU A 360 24.81 -13.85 -2.20
N ILE A 361 23.78 -13.05 -2.48
CA ILE A 361 22.38 -13.47 -2.28
C ILE A 361 22.04 -14.57 -3.27
N GLU A 362 22.44 -14.42 -4.53
CA GLU A 362 22.32 -15.45 -5.56
C GLU A 362 22.95 -16.77 -5.10
N GLN A 363 24.18 -16.74 -4.57
CA GLN A 363 24.84 -17.93 -4.01
C GLN A 363 24.00 -18.61 -2.91
N GLN A 364 23.26 -17.85 -2.10
CA GLN A 364 22.33 -18.42 -1.11
C GLN A 364 21.13 -19.09 -1.78
N MET A 365 20.59 -18.50 -2.86
CA MET A 365 19.47 -19.09 -3.61
C MET A 365 19.91 -20.34 -4.36
N GLU A 366 21.10 -20.35 -4.97
CA GLU A 366 21.70 -21.53 -5.61
C GLU A 366 21.81 -22.70 -4.61
N ARG A 367 22.26 -22.44 -3.37
CA ARG A 367 22.31 -23.45 -2.30
C ARG A 367 20.92 -24.00 -1.94
N ILE A 368 19.88 -23.17 -1.96
CA ILE A 368 18.49 -23.60 -1.68
C ILE A 368 17.96 -24.44 -2.84
N LEU A 369 18.20 -24.03 -4.09
CA LEU A 369 17.77 -24.74 -5.29
C LEU A 369 18.49 -26.11 -5.42
N ALA A 370 19.75 -26.19 -5.00
CA ALA A 370 20.55 -27.41 -5.00
C ALA A 370 20.27 -28.33 -3.80
N ASP A 371 19.53 -27.88 -2.79
CA ASP A 371 19.19 -28.69 -1.62
C ASP A 371 18.25 -29.84 -2.04
N THR A 372 18.63 -31.08 -1.72
CA THR A 372 17.88 -32.31 -2.03
C THR A 372 17.19 -32.93 -0.81
N SER A 373 17.18 -32.26 0.35
CA SER A 373 16.46 -32.73 1.53
C SER A 373 14.96 -32.81 1.29
N GLU A 374 14.30 -33.82 1.84
CA GLU A 374 12.85 -33.95 1.77
C GLU A 374 12.16 -33.00 2.78
N PRO A 375 10.96 -32.48 2.47
CA PRO A 375 10.14 -31.76 3.44
C PRO A 375 9.72 -32.70 4.57
N GLN A 376 9.56 -32.14 5.77
CA GLN A 376 9.05 -32.89 6.91
C GLN A 376 7.56 -33.22 6.71
N PRO A 377 7.02 -34.26 7.37
CA PRO A 377 5.61 -34.60 7.24
C PRO A 377 4.69 -33.39 7.50
N GLY A 378 3.84 -33.05 6.52
CA GLY A 378 2.94 -31.89 6.56
C GLY A 378 3.59 -30.53 6.30
N GLU A 379 4.92 -30.46 6.15
CA GLU A 379 5.61 -29.19 5.93
C GLU A 379 5.34 -28.61 4.54
N GLU A 380 5.30 -29.49 3.53
CA GLU A 380 5.16 -29.08 2.14
C GLU A 380 3.96 -28.15 1.93
N THR A 381 2.83 -28.53 2.53
CA THR A 381 1.56 -27.82 2.41
C THR A 381 1.26 -26.92 3.61
N LEU A 382 2.20 -26.71 4.54
CA LEU A 382 1.98 -26.00 5.80
C LEU A 382 1.34 -24.62 5.62
N ALA A 383 1.78 -23.84 4.63
CA ALA A 383 1.26 -22.49 4.42
C ALA A 383 -0.16 -22.46 3.80
N ALA A 384 -0.74 -23.61 3.43
CA ALA A 384 -2.17 -23.72 3.11
C ALA A 384 -3.06 -23.22 4.26
N LEU A 385 -2.59 -23.34 5.51
CA LEU A 385 -3.28 -22.75 6.65
C LEU A 385 -3.47 -21.23 6.50
N THR A 386 -2.52 -20.52 5.87
CA THR A 386 -2.64 -19.07 5.63
C THR A 386 -3.57 -18.72 4.47
N ALA A 387 -3.79 -19.69 3.56
CA ALA A 387 -4.64 -19.55 2.38
C ALA A 387 -6.13 -19.79 2.68
N GLY A 388 -6.43 -20.73 3.59
CA GLY A 388 -7.79 -21.11 3.97
C GLY A 388 -8.49 -20.14 4.94
N ASN A 389 -9.54 -20.64 5.60
CA ASN A 389 -10.34 -19.87 6.56
C ASN A 389 -9.52 -19.42 7.79
N ARG A 390 -9.84 -18.23 8.31
CA ARG A 390 -9.03 -17.58 9.36
C ARG A 390 -9.13 -18.27 10.72
N VAL A 391 -10.30 -18.81 11.06
CA VAL A 391 -10.54 -19.48 12.36
C VAL A 391 -9.79 -20.81 12.45
N PRO A 392 -9.90 -21.74 11.48
CA PRO A 392 -9.05 -22.95 11.47
C PRO A 392 -7.56 -22.63 11.55
N TRP A 393 -7.10 -21.60 10.84
CA TRP A 393 -5.72 -21.14 10.93
C TRP A 393 -5.35 -20.68 12.35
N ALA A 394 -6.17 -19.83 12.97
CA ALA A 394 -5.95 -19.39 14.34
C ALA A 394 -5.88 -20.56 15.34
N CYS A 395 -6.75 -21.56 15.19
CA CYS A 395 -6.77 -22.75 16.03
C CYS A 395 -5.51 -23.61 15.83
N ALA A 396 -5.14 -23.92 14.58
CA ALA A 396 -3.94 -24.70 14.27
C ALA A 396 -2.66 -24.01 14.77
N ARG A 397 -2.58 -22.69 14.56
CA ARG A 397 -1.47 -21.87 15.05
C ARG A 397 -1.33 -21.99 16.57
N ASN A 398 -2.42 -21.82 17.31
CA ASN A 398 -2.40 -21.86 18.77
C ASN A 398 -2.08 -23.25 19.32
N ALA A 399 -2.67 -24.30 18.76
CA ALA A 399 -2.50 -25.66 19.25
C ALA A 399 -1.11 -26.24 18.95
N TYR A 400 -0.58 -26.00 17.74
CA TYR A 400 0.58 -26.77 17.25
C TYR A 400 1.81 -25.91 16.95
N LEU A 401 1.66 -24.64 16.56
CA LEU A 401 2.78 -23.85 16.03
C LEU A 401 3.38 -22.84 17.02
N ARG A 402 2.74 -22.62 18.18
CA ARG A 402 3.18 -21.63 19.19
C ARG A 402 4.18 -22.15 20.22
N HIS A 403 4.63 -23.40 20.13
CA HIS A 403 5.53 -24.02 21.11
C HIS A 403 6.77 -24.65 20.45
N GLY A 404 7.83 -24.83 21.25
CA GLY A 404 9.04 -25.57 20.85
C GLY A 404 9.72 -25.07 19.58
N LYS A 405 10.19 -26.00 18.74
CA LYS A 405 10.84 -25.70 17.45
C LYS A 405 9.91 -25.01 16.45
N ASN A 406 8.62 -25.35 16.44
CA ASN A 406 7.63 -24.71 15.56
C ASN A 406 7.53 -23.22 15.82
N LYS A 407 7.51 -22.81 17.10
CA LYS A 407 7.50 -21.39 17.47
C LYS A 407 8.69 -20.65 16.87
N GLN A 408 9.87 -21.24 16.90
CA GLN A 408 11.08 -20.61 16.38
C GLN A 408 11.05 -20.46 14.85
N SER A 409 10.54 -21.47 14.15
CA SER A 409 10.34 -21.43 12.69
C SER A 409 9.25 -20.44 12.30
N LEU A 410 8.11 -20.44 12.99
CA LEU A 410 7.02 -19.49 12.78
C LEU A 410 7.46 -18.05 13.08
N ASP A 411 8.18 -17.82 14.18
CA ASP A 411 8.79 -16.52 14.51
C ASP A 411 9.74 -16.07 13.39
N ALA A 412 10.48 -16.99 12.76
CA ALA A 412 11.34 -16.64 11.63
C ALA A 412 10.54 -16.17 10.42
N VAL A 413 9.40 -16.80 10.10
CA VAL A 413 8.49 -16.41 9.01
C VAL A 413 7.81 -15.08 9.31
N GLU A 414 7.11 -14.98 10.46
CA GLU A 414 6.34 -13.80 10.86
C GLU A 414 7.24 -12.55 10.96
N LYS A 415 8.47 -12.69 11.47
CA LYS A 415 9.42 -11.58 11.64
C LYS A 415 10.32 -11.30 10.44
N ALA A 416 10.31 -12.13 9.38
CA ALA A 416 11.12 -11.88 8.18
C ALA A 416 10.85 -10.49 7.57
N ALA A 417 11.82 -9.91 6.87
CA ALA A 417 11.63 -8.62 6.20
C ALA A 417 10.49 -8.67 5.17
N PHE A 418 10.45 -9.76 4.41
CA PHE A 418 9.41 -10.17 3.47
C PHE A 418 9.59 -11.68 3.20
N PHE A 419 8.63 -12.30 2.55
CA PHE A 419 8.68 -13.72 2.19
C PHE A 419 9.11 -13.87 0.73
N VAL A 420 9.89 -14.90 0.40
CA VAL A 420 10.39 -15.17 -0.95
C VAL A 420 9.94 -16.57 -1.35
N THR A 421 9.39 -16.72 -2.54
CA THR A 421 9.13 -18.02 -3.15
C THR A 421 10.03 -18.21 -4.38
N LEU A 422 10.84 -19.26 -4.35
CA LEU A 422 11.48 -19.80 -5.55
C LEU A 422 10.54 -20.86 -6.13
N ASP A 423 9.69 -20.42 -7.04
CA ASP A 423 8.65 -21.23 -7.67
C ASP A 423 9.30 -22.20 -8.68
N ASP A 424 8.87 -23.45 -8.69
CA ASP A 424 9.41 -24.47 -9.61
C ASP A 424 8.66 -24.54 -10.94
N THR A 425 7.64 -23.69 -11.12
CA THR A 425 6.95 -23.49 -12.39
C THR A 425 7.55 -22.34 -13.20
N GLU A 426 7.21 -22.27 -14.48
CA GLU A 426 7.60 -21.20 -15.39
C GLU A 426 6.35 -20.42 -15.78
N GLN A 427 6.38 -19.11 -15.57
CA GLN A 427 5.30 -18.19 -15.97
C GLN A 427 5.93 -17.03 -16.72
N ARG A 428 5.30 -16.58 -17.81
CA ARG A 428 5.66 -15.38 -18.56
C ARG A 428 4.59 -15.06 -19.59
N TYR A 429 4.66 -13.87 -20.18
CA TYR A 429 4.01 -13.61 -21.45
C TYR A 429 4.63 -14.49 -22.53
N ASP A 430 3.80 -15.25 -23.24
CA ASP A 430 4.20 -16.07 -24.38
C ASP A 430 3.55 -15.51 -25.65
N PRO A 431 4.34 -15.02 -26.65
CA PRO A 431 3.79 -14.54 -27.91
C PRO A 431 2.97 -15.58 -28.68
N ASP A 432 3.24 -16.87 -28.50
CA ASP A 432 2.53 -17.97 -29.17
C ASP A 432 1.21 -18.34 -28.44
N ASP A 433 1.07 -17.96 -27.17
CA ASP A 433 -0.14 -18.13 -26.34
C ASP A 433 -0.44 -16.84 -25.54
N PRO A 434 -0.70 -15.71 -26.21
CA PRO A 434 -0.65 -14.38 -25.57
C PRO A 434 -1.74 -14.17 -24.52
N VAL A 435 -2.86 -14.89 -24.64
CA VAL A 435 -4.00 -14.80 -23.71
C VAL A 435 -3.78 -15.72 -22.52
N LYS A 436 -3.70 -17.04 -22.73
CA LYS A 436 -3.68 -17.99 -21.60
C LYS A 436 -2.37 -17.90 -20.82
N SER A 437 -1.26 -17.49 -21.44
CA SER A 437 0.00 -17.28 -20.72
C SER A 437 -0.11 -16.20 -19.65
N LEU A 438 -0.76 -15.06 -19.95
CA LEU A 438 -1.01 -14.00 -18.98
C LEU A 438 -2.02 -14.39 -17.91
N ASP A 439 -3.07 -15.13 -18.29
CA ASP A 439 -4.11 -15.56 -17.35
C ASP A 439 -3.54 -16.57 -16.35
N ARG A 440 -2.74 -17.54 -16.81
CA ARG A 440 -1.98 -18.46 -15.94
C ARG A 440 -1.01 -17.70 -15.04
N TYR A 441 -0.31 -16.71 -15.58
CA TYR A 441 0.64 -15.91 -14.82
C TYR A 441 -0.05 -15.09 -13.71
N ALA A 442 -1.17 -14.43 -14.02
CA ALA A 442 -2.00 -13.71 -13.07
C ALA A 442 -2.50 -14.61 -11.93
N LYS A 443 -3.07 -15.76 -12.28
CA LYS A 443 -3.54 -16.77 -11.30
C LYS A 443 -2.40 -17.24 -10.40
N SER A 444 -1.25 -17.54 -10.98
CA SER A 444 -0.05 -17.98 -10.25
C SER A 444 0.49 -16.94 -9.26
N LEU A 445 0.33 -15.64 -9.56
CA LEU A 445 0.69 -14.56 -8.63
C LEU A 445 -0.37 -14.31 -7.56
N LEU A 446 -1.65 -14.48 -7.89
CA LEU A 446 -2.76 -14.29 -6.96
C LEU A 446 -2.81 -15.39 -5.88
N HIS A 447 -2.82 -16.66 -6.29
CA HIS A 447 -3.03 -17.78 -5.37
C HIS A 447 -1.94 -18.87 -5.44
N GLY A 448 -1.05 -18.85 -6.44
CA GLY A 448 0.00 -19.87 -6.58
C GLY A 448 -0.56 -21.29 -6.54
N LYS A 449 0.09 -22.18 -5.78
CA LYS A 449 -0.37 -23.55 -5.50
C LYS A 449 -1.22 -23.64 -4.23
N CYS A 450 -1.70 -22.51 -3.69
CA CYS A 450 -2.42 -22.40 -2.42
C CYS A 450 -1.60 -22.72 -1.15
N TYR A 451 -0.36 -23.21 -1.26
CA TYR A 451 0.50 -23.53 -0.11
C TYR A 451 1.95 -23.06 -0.24
N ASP A 452 2.32 -22.46 -1.38
CA ASP A 452 3.67 -22.02 -1.69
C ASP A 452 3.93 -20.54 -1.35
N ARG A 453 2.94 -19.85 -0.78
CA ARG A 453 3.00 -18.45 -0.34
C ARG A 453 2.66 -18.36 1.14
N TRP A 454 3.15 -17.33 1.81
CA TRP A 454 2.67 -16.96 3.15
C TRP A 454 1.71 -15.78 3.01
N PHE A 455 0.42 -16.04 2.81
CA PHE A 455 -0.57 -15.01 2.46
C PHE A 455 -0.78 -13.95 3.54
N ASP A 456 -0.39 -14.26 4.77
CA ASP A 456 -0.38 -13.33 5.90
C ASP A 456 0.77 -12.31 5.86
N LYS A 457 1.81 -12.54 5.05
CA LYS A 457 2.96 -11.64 4.98
C LYS A 457 2.57 -10.34 4.28
N SER A 458 3.12 -9.20 4.73
CA SER A 458 2.86 -7.91 4.07
C SER A 458 3.02 -7.96 2.56
N PHE A 459 4.07 -8.65 2.09
CA PHE A 459 4.16 -9.12 0.72
C PHE A 459 5.08 -10.35 0.57
N ASN A 460 4.85 -11.08 -0.50
CA ASN A 460 5.62 -12.23 -1.00
C ASN A 460 6.29 -11.82 -2.32
N LEU A 461 7.61 -11.97 -2.43
CA LEU A 461 8.34 -11.92 -3.68
C LEU A 461 8.33 -13.32 -4.31
N ILE A 462 7.86 -13.43 -5.54
CA ILE A 462 7.73 -14.69 -6.26
C ILE A 462 8.70 -14.65 -7.42
N VAL A 463 9.59 -15.63 -7.52
CA VAL A 463 10.56 -15.75 -8.62
C VAL A 463 10.38 -17.12 -9.25
N PHE A 464 9.97 -17.15 -10.52
CA PHE A 464 9.73 -18.35 -11.30
C PHE A 464 11.04 -18.95 -11.82
N LYS A 465 10.99 -20.23 -12.18
CA LYS A 465 12.16 -21.00 -12.62
C LYS A 465 12.87 -20.39 -13.84
N ASN A 466 12.11 -19.72 -14.72
CA ASN A 466 12.61 -19.04 -15.92
C ASN A 466 13.13 -17.60 -15.66
N GLY A 467 13.17 -17.13 -14.41
CA GLY A 467 13.62 -15.79 -14.03
C GLY A 467 12.54 -14.70 -14.11
N THR A 468 11.30 -15.00 -14.49
CA THR A 468 10.19 -14.05 -14.34
C THR A 468 9.83 -13.88 -12.86
N MET A 469 9.28 -12.74 -12.44
CA MET A 469 8.93 -12.51 -11.03
C MET A 469 7.68 -11.66 -10.82
N GLY A 470 7.08 -11.74 -9.64
CA GLY A 470 5.99 -10.84 -9.25
C GLY A 470 5.83 -10.75 -7.75
N LEU A 471 4.79 -10.04 -7.32
CA LEU A 471 4.45 -9.86 -5.91
C LEU A 471 3.04 -10.35 -5.62
N ASN A 472 2.83 -10.84 -4.39
CA ASN A 472 1.52 -10.97 -3.75
C ASN A 472 1.55 -10.16 -2.45
N ALA A 473 0.51 -9.39 -2.13
CA ALA A 473 0.49 -8.50 -0.97
C ALA A 473 -0.80 -8.64 -0.16
N GLU A 474 -0.65 -8.65 1.17
CA GLU A 474 -1.75 -8.62 2.14
C GLU A 474 -2.28 -7.18 2.25
N HIS A 475 -3.61 -7.01 2.24
CA HIS A 475 -4.22 -5.70 2.00
C HIS A 475 -4.53 -4.88 3.26
N SER A 476 -4.55 -5.50 4.44
CA SER A 476 -5.01 -4.82 5.67
C SER A 476 -4.18 -3.59 6.02
N TRP A 477 -2.85 -3.63 5.83
CA TRP A 477 -1.94 -2.56 6.26
C TRP A 477 -1.74 -1.44 5.23
N ALA A 478 -1.92 -1.69 3.92
CA ALA A 478 -1.78 -0.68 2.86
C ALA A 478 -2.56 -0.97 1.58
N ASP A 479 -2.71 0.09 0.78
CA ASP A 479 -3.30 0.08 -0.55
C ASP A 479 -2.25 -0.17 -1.65
N ALA A 480 -2.70 -0.67 -2.80
CA ALA A 480 -1.85 -1.05 -3.95
C ALA A 480 -0.81 0.01 -4.39
N PRO A 481 -1.07 1.34 -4.37
CA PRO A 481 -0.06 2.33 -4.77
C PRO A 481 1.23 2.30 -3.95
N ILE A 482 1.19 1.80 -2.71
CA ILE A 482 2.38 1.69 -1.84
C ILE A 482 3.29 0.56 -2.32
N ILE A 483 2.69 -0.60 -2.62
CA ILE A 483 3.39 -1.75 -3.20
C ILE A 483 3.85 -1.43 -4.62
N GLY A 484 3.01 -0.78 -5.42
CA GLY A 484 3.37 -0.30 -6.76
C GLY A 484 4.64 0.55 -6.74
N HIS A 485 4.74 1.53 -5.83
CA HIS A 485 5.94 2.35 -5.71
C HIS A 485 7.19 1.54 -5.33
N LEU A 486 7.08 0.55 -4.43
CA LEU A 486 8.20 -0.36 -4.15
C LEU A 486 8.60 -1.10 -5.42
N TRP A 487 7.62 -1.69 -6.10
CA TRP A 487 7.83 -2.55 -7.26
C TRP A 487 8.48 -1.80 -8.44
N GLU A 488 7.99 -0.60 -8.76
CA GLU A 488 8.59 0.26 -9.80
C GLU A 488 10.04 0.63 -9.48
N HIS A 489 10.37 0.83 -8.21
CA HIS A 489 11.75 1.09 -7.80
C HIS A 489 12.66 -0.12 -7.96
N VAL A 490 12.13 -1.32 -7.73
CA VAL A 490 12.86 -2.58 -7.94
C VAL A 490 13.07 -2.80 -9.43
N LEU A 491 11.99 -2.77 -10.21
CA LEU A 491 12.01 -2.96 -11.66
C LEU A 491 12.92 -1.95 -12.38
N SER A 492 13.02 -0.71 -11.90
CA SER A 492 13.94 0.29 -12.48
C SER A 492 15.41 0.14 -12.04
N MET A 493 15.66 -0.43 -10.85
CA MET A 493 17.01 -0.55 -10.30
C MET A 493 17.70 -1.83 -10.74
N GLU A 494 16.95 -2.92 -10.77
CA GLU A 494 17.41 -4.28 -10.96
C GLU A 494 18.14 -4.44 -12.32
N PRO A 495 17.50 -4.27 -13.49
CA PRO A 495 18.16 -4.54 -14.78
C PRO A 495 19.15 -3.42 -15.18
N VAL A 496 18.88 -2.17 -14.80
CA VAL A 496 19.64 -1.01 -15.28
C VAL A 496 20.84 -0.69 -14.39
N LYS A 497 20.67 -0.70 -13.07
CA LYS A 497 21.72 -0.27 -12.13
C LYS A 497 22.54 -1.41 -11.58
N LEU A 498 21.89 -2.53 -11.24
CA LEU A 498 22.59 -3.72 -10.76
C LEU A 498 23.08 -4.53 -11.98
N GLY A 499 22.15 -4.90 -12.86
CA GLY A 499 22.42 -5.63 -14.10
C GLY A 499 23.01 -7.02 -13.86
N TYR A 500 23.35 -7.68 -14.96
CA TYR A 500 23.87 -9.05 -14.98
C TYR A 500 25.20 -9.11 -15.75
N ALA A 501 25.98 -10.16 -15.50
CA ALA A 501 27.13 -10.52 -16.31
C ALA A 501 26.69 -11.23 -17.61
N GLU A 502 27.62 -11.45 -18.54
CA GLU A 502 27.32 -12.08 -19.85
C GLU A 502 26.77 -13.51 -19.72
N ASP A 503 27.13 -14.21 -18.65
CA ASP A 503 26.63 -15.55 -18.29
C ASP A 503 25.26 -15.52 -17.60
N GLY A 504 24.66 -14.34 -17.42
CA GLY A 504 23.35 -14.14 -16.78
C GLY A 504 23.38 -14.12 -15.25
N HIS A 505 24.53 -14.32 -14.61
CA HIS A 505 24.68 -14.25 -13.16
C HIS A 505 24.71 -12.79 -12.67
N CYS A 506 24.47 -12.58 -11.37
CA CYS A 506 24.64 -11.25 -10.78
C CYS A 506 26.09 -10.78 -10.87
N LYS A 507 26.29 -9.49 -11.16
CA LYS A 507 27.64 -8.90 -11.15
C LYS A 507 28.28 -9.01 -9.75
N GLY A 508 29.56 -9.37 -9.72
CA GLY A 508 30.35 -9.53 -8.49
C GLY A 508 31.02 -10.90 -8.42
N LYS A 509 31.47 -11.27 -7.22
CA LYS A 509 32.06 -12.59 -6.95
C LYS A 509 31.34 -13.25 -5.77
N PRO A 510 31.20 -14.59 -5.76
CA PRO A 510 30.72 -15.32 -4.58
C PRO A 510 31.66 -15.09 -3.38
N TYR A 511 31.13 -15.28 -2.17
CA TYR A 511 31.91 -15.14 -0.95
C TYR A 511 32.14 -16.54 -0.35
N PRO A 512 33.39 -17.07 -0.34
CA PRO A 512 33.65 -18.48 -0.02
C PRO A 512 33.15 -18.92 1.36
N ASN A 513 33.38 -18.08 2.38
CA ASN A 513 33.09 -18.42 3.78
C ASN A 513 31.71 -17.94 4.24
N LEU A 514 30.80 -17.62 3.32
CA LEU A 514 29.48 -17.15 3.68
C LEU A 514 28.65 -18.30 4.26
N PRO A 515 28.06 -18.17 5.46
CA PRO A 515 27.21 -19.21 6.04
C PRO A 515 26.05 -19.57 5.10
N GLY A 516 25.65 -20.84 5.14
CA GLY A 516 24.51 -21.33 4.35
C GLY A 516 23.16 -20.84 4.88
N PRO A 517 22.10 -20.96 4.06
CA PRO A 517 20.72 -20.80 4.51
C PRO A 517 20.41 -21.75 5.67
N GLN A 518 19.68 -21.28 6.69
CA GLN A 518 19.26 -22.12 7.80
C GLN A 518 17.92 -22.79 7.48
N ARG A 519 17.91 -24.11 7.34
CA ARG A 519 16.68 -24.90 7.19
C ARG A 519 15.78 -24.76 8.42
N LEU A 520 14.54 -24.32 8.22
CA LEU A 520 13.53 -24.27 9.28
C LEU A 520 13.04 -25.67 9.63
N GLN A 521 12.78 -25.90 10.91
CA GLN A 521 12.43 -27.21 11.46
C GLN A 521 11.04 -27.17 12.05
N TRP A 522 10.24 -28.19 11.76
CA TRP A 522 8.84 -28.31 12.17
C TRP A 522 8.59 -29.67 12.86
N SER A 523 7.53 -29.72 13.66
CA SER A 523 6.91 -30.92 14.24
C SER A 523 5.43 -30.76 13.99
N ILE A 524 4.92 -31.42 12.96
CA ILE A 524 3.53 -31.27 12.54
C ILE A 524 2.86 -32.61 12.83
N PRO A 525 2.15 -32.74 13.97
CA PRO A 525 1.49 -33.99 14.33
C PRO A 525 0.32 -34.28 13.36
N PRO A 526 -0.13 -35.54 13.22
CA PRO A 526 -1.15 -35.94 12.25
C PRO A 526 -2.45 -35.12 12.31
N GLU A 527 -2.85 -34.67 13.50
CA GLU A 527 -4.02 -33.81 13.70
C GLU A 527 -3.83 -32.45 13.03
N CYS A 528 -2.63 -31.87 13.13
CA CYS A 528 -2.28 -30.63 12.44
C CYS A 528 -2.21 -30.84 10.92
N GLN A 529 -1.69 -31.98 10.46
CA GLN A 529 -1.67 -32.34 9.03
C GLN A 529 -3.09 -32.42 8.45
N THR A 530 -4.04 -32.96 9.22
CA THR A 530 -5.46 -32.99 8.84
C THR A 530 -6.04 -31.58 8.71
N MET A 531 -5.71 -30.67 9.64
CA MET A 531 -6.12 -29.26 9.53
C MET A 531 -5.50 -28.56 8.33
N ILE A 532 -4.24 -28.86 8.00
CA ILE A 532 -3.55 -28.35 6.82
C ILE A 532 -4.27 -28.83 5.55
N ALA A 533 -4.55 -30.13 5.44
CA ALA A 533 -5.25 -30.71 4.28
C ALA A 533 -6.66 -30.12 4.09
N ASN A 534 -7.42 -29.92 5.17
CA ASN A 534 -8.73 -29.28 5.10
C ASN A 534 -8.65 -27.83 4.62
N SER A 535 -7.68 -27.06 5.14
CA SER A 535 -7.44 -25.68 4.67
C SER A 535 -6.99 -25.63 3.22
N LEU A 536 -6.18 -26.60 2.78
CA LEU A 536 -5.76 -26.73 1.39
C LEU A 536 -6.94 -26.98 0.47
N SER A 537 -7.82 -27.94 0.79
CA SER A 537 -9.02 -28.22 0.00
C SER A 537 -9.93 -26.99 -0.16
N VAL A 538 -10.11 -26.20 0.91
CA VAL A 538 -10.85 -24.93 0.83
C VAL A 538 -10.15 -23.92 -0.08
N ALA A 539 -8.82 -23.82 0.00
CA ALA A 539 -8.05 -22.88 -0.81
C ALA A 539 -8.02 -23.29 -2.29
N GLU A 540 -7.86 -24.57 -2.60
CA GLU A 540 -7.90 -25.12 -3.96
C GLU A 540 -9.27 -24.88 -4.61
N ALA A 541 -10.36 -25.21 -3.90
CA ALA A 541 -11.71 -24.93 -4.39
C ALA A 541 -11.91 -23.44 -4.72
N LEU A 542 -11.38 -22.54 -3.89
CA LEU A 542 -11.43 -21.10 -4.15
C LEU A 542 -10.56 -20.69 -5.34
N ALA A 543 -9.36 -21.24 -5.49
CA ALA A 543 -8.44 -20.92 -6.58
C ALA A 543 -8.91 -21.44 -7.95
N ASP A 544 -9.51 -22.63 -7.97
CA ASP A 544 -10.09 -23.24 -9.17
C ASP A 544 -11.31 -22.46 -9.66
N ASP A 545 -12.08 -21.90 -8.72
CA ASP A 545 -13.25 -21.08 -9.02
C ASP A 545 -12.88 -19.69 -9.59
N VAL A 546 -11.64 -19.20 -9.42
CA VAL A 546 -11.23 -17.91 -10.01
C VAL A 546 -11.00 -18.03 -11.50
N ASP A 547 -11.70 -17.20 -12.27
CA ASP A 547 -11.42 -16.91 -13.67
C ASP A 547 -10.69 -15.57 -13.80
N SER A 548 -9.71 -15.49 -14.70
CA SER A 548 -8.87 -14.30 -14.89
C SER A 548 -8.68 -14.03 -16.37
N HIS A 549 -8.76 -12.75 -16.76
CA HIS A 549 -8.43 -12.31 -18.11
C HIS A 549 -7.61 -11.02 -18.09
N ILE A 550 -6.38 -11.07 -18.61
CA ILE A 550 -5.46 -9.92 -18.64
C ILE A 550 -5.40 -9.34 -20.06
N ILE A 551 -5.60 -8.03 -20.19
CA ILE A 551 -5.61 -7.33 -21.49
C ILE A 551 -4.58 -6.20 -21.50
N PRO A 552 -3.46 -6.37 -22.21
CA PRO A 552 -2.64 -5.25 -22.67
C PRO A 552 -3.34 -4.52 -23.81
N PHE A 553 -4.09 -3.47 -23.50
CA PHE A 553 -4.81 -2.66 -24.48
C PHE A 553 -3.88 -1.62 -25.09
N SER A 554 -3.42 -1.90 -26.31
CA SER A 554 -2.48 -1.06 -27.08
C SER A 554 -3.12 -0.32 -28.26
N ASP A 555 -4.44 -0.44 -28.45
CA ASP A 555 -5.14 0.21 -29.57
C ASP A 555 -5.07 1.75 -29.43
N PHE A 556 -5.10 2.24 -28.19
CA PHE A 556 -4.79 3.62 -27.80
C PHE A 556 -4.57 3.74 -26.28
N GLY A 557 -4.11 4.89 -25.82
CA GLY A 557 -3.99 5.18 -24.38
C GLY A 557 -4.45 6.58 -23.98
N LYS A 558 -3.93 7.07 -22.85
CA LYS A 558 -4.31 8.39 -22.30
C LYS A 558 -4.01 9.55 -23.26
N GLY A 559 -3.07 9.40 -24.19
CA GLY A 559 -2.72 10.43 -25.17
C GLY A 559 -3.90 10.80 -26.06
N LEU A 560 -4.57 9.81 -26.64
CA LEU A 560 -5.77 10.03 -27.45
C LEU A 560 -6.98 10.42 -26.58
N ILE A 561 -7.17 9.80 -25.42
CA ILE A 561 -8.29 10.16 -24.52
C ILE A 561 -8.22 11.63 -24.09
N LYS A 562 -7.03 12.18 -23.85
CA LYS A 562 -6.86 13.60 -23.52
C LYS A 562 -7.26 14.52 -24.66
N LYS A 563 -7.11 14.11 -25.93
CA LYS A 563 -7.55 14.90 -27.10
C LYS A 563 -9.07 15.00 -27.19
N CYS A 564 -9.77 13.99 -26.69
CA CYS A 564 -11.22 14.02 -26.47
C CYS A 564 -11.66 15.04 -25.40
N LYS A 565 -10.71 15.68 -24.70
CA LYS A 565 -10.91 16.57 -23.55
C LYS A 565 -11.59 15.88 -22.36
N THR A 566 -11.40 14.56 -22.24
CA THR A 566 -11.97 13.73 -21.18
C THR A 566 -10.90 13.24 -20.22
N SER A 567 -11.26 12.93 -18.96
CA SER A 567 -10.35 12.19 -18.06
C SER A 567 -10.05 10.81 -18.64
N PRO A 568 -8.78 10.36 -18.68
CA PRO A 568 -8.48 8.96 -18.97
C PRO A 568 -9.20 8.00 -18.04
N ASP A 569 -9.18 8.30 -16.74
CA ASP A 569 -9.82 7.49 -15.70
C ASP A 569 -11.36 7.43 -15.85
N ALA A 570 -12.02 8.59 -15.92
CA ALA A 570 -13.47 8.67 -16.21
C ALA A 570 -13.87 7.99 -17.53
N PHE A 571 -13.04 8.08 -18.57
CA PHE A 571 -13.30 7.41 -19.84
C PHE A 571 -13.29 5.89 -19.67
N ILE A 572 -12.30 5.35 -18.96
CA ILE A 572 -12.22 3.92 -18.64
C ILE A 572 -13.42 3.50 -17.80
N GLN A 573 -13.74 4.22 -16.73
CA GLN A 573 -14.88 3.89 -15.85
C GLN A 573 -16.21 3.86 -16.60
N LEU A 574 -16.44 4.80 -17.54
CA LEU A 574 -17.63 4.77 -18.39
C LEU A 574 -17.62 3.64 -19.42
N ALA A 575 -16.44 3.26 -19.94
CA ALA A 575 -16.31 2.08 -20.78
C ALA A 575 -16.64 0.80 -19.99
N LEU A 576 -16.23 0.71 -18.71
CA LEU A 576 -16.62 -0.39 -17.83
C LEU A 576 -18.13 -0.43 -17.58
N GLN A 577 -18.78 0.72 -17.39
CA GLN A 577 -20.25 0.78 -17.27
C GLN A 577 -20.95 0.27 -18.54
N LEU A 578 -20.49 0.70 -19.72
CA LEU A 578 -21.03 0.28 -21.01
C LEU A 578 -20.80 -1.22 -21.26
N ALA A 579 -19.59 -1.69 -20.99
CA ALA A 579 -19.24 -3.10 -21.10
C ALA A 579 -20.08 -3.98 -20.17
N HIS A 580 -20.30 -3.54 -18.93
CA HIS A 580 -21.05 -4.32 -17.94
C HIS A 580 -22.51 -4.42 -18.35
N PHE A 581 -23.11 -3.32 -18.83
CA PHE A 581 -24.49 -3.34 -19.30
C PHE A 581 -24.66 -4.19 -20.56
N ARG A 582 -23.69 -4.20 -21.48
CA ARG A 582 -23.69 -5.12 -22.64
C ARG A 582 -23.57 -6.58 -22.22
N ASP A 583 -22.88 -6.86 -21.13
CA ASP A 583 -22.65 -8.21 -20.63
C ASP A 583 -23.85 -8.78 -19.85
N LYS A 584 -24.51 -7.94 -19.05
CA LYS A 584 -25.50 -8.35 -18.05
C LYS A 584 -26.90 -7.78 -18.26
N GLU A 585 -27.05 -6.80 -19.16
CA GLU A 585 -28.30 -6.05 -19.41
C GLU A 585 -28.92 -5.36 -18.18
N LYS A 586 -28.15 -5.25 -17.09
CA LYS A 586 -28.55 -4.61 -15.83
C LYS A 586 -27.45 -3.68 -15.34
N PHE A 587 -27.87 -2.61 -14.67
CA PHE A 587 -26.97 -1.76 -13.89
C PHE A 587 -26.70 -2.39 -12.53
N CYS A 588 -25.53 -2.11 -11.97
CA CYS A 588 -25.13 -2.63 -10.68
C CYS A 588 -24.32 -1.61 -9.90
N LEU A 589 -24.31 -1.78 -8.58
CA LEU A 589 -23.47 -1.00 -7.70
C LEU A 589 -21.98 -1.20 -8.07
N THR A 590 -21.33 -0.12 -8.49
CA THR A 590 -19.94 -0.13 -8.96
C THR A 590 -19.05 0.61 -7.97
N TYR A 591 -18.02 -0.06 -7.47
CA TYR A 591 -16.99 0.49 -6.60
C TYR A 591 -15.78 0.94 -7.42
N GLU A 592 -15.30 2.15 -7.18
CA GLU A 592 -13.95 2.58 -7.55
C GLU A 592 -13.21 3.11 -6.33
N ALA A 593 -11.96 2.65 -6.15
CA ALA A 593 -11.10 3.14 -5.08
C ALA A 593 -10.56 4.55 -5.38
N SER A 594 -10.85 5.52 -4.49
CA SER A 594 -10.26 6.86 -4.52
C SER A 594 -9.41 7.11 -3.28
N MET A 595 -8.18 7.62 -3.45
CA MET A 595 -7.29 7.86 -2.32
C MET A 595 -7.72 9.07 -1.48
N THR A 596 -7.70 8.93 -0.15
CA THR A 596 -7.92 10.05 0.80
C THR A 596 -6.62 10.53 1.44
N ARG A 597 -5.48 10.28 0.78
CA ARG A 597 -4.14 10.61 1.27
C ARG A 597 -3.83 12.11 1.34
N LEU A 598 -4.76 13.00 0.96
CA LEU A 598 -4.69 14.42 1.30
C LEU A 598 -4.82 14.66 2.81
N PHE A 599 -5.35 13.67 3.54
CA PHE A 599 -5.53 13.70 4.98
C PHE A 599 -4.55 12.76 5.67
N ARG A 600 -4.21 13.09 6.92
CA ARG A 600 -3.38 12.25 7.77
C ARG A 600 -4.03 10.87 7.93
N GLU A 601 -3.21 9.83 7.75
CA GLU A 601 -3.60 8.42 7.80
C GLU A 601 -4.75 8.05 6.84
N GLY A 602 -4.99 8.85 5.81
CA GLY A 602 -5.97 8.56 4.77
C GLY A 602 -5.62 7.29 3.98
N ARG A 603 -6.60 6.40 3.87
CA ARG A 603 -6.59 5.21 3.00
C ARG A 603 -7.39 5.53 1.74
N THR A 604 -8.63 5.03 1.69
CA THR A 604 -9.52 5.11 0.54
C THR A 604 -10.90 5.62 0.91
N GLU A 605 -11.58 6.17 -0.08
CA GLU A 605 -13.03 6.40 -0.15
C GLU A 605 -13.56 5.75 -1.44
N THR A 606 -14.87 5.54 -1.52
CA THR A 606 -15.53 4.97 -2.70
C THR A 606 -16.03 6.05 -3.64
N VAL A 607 -15.77 5.87 -4.94
CA VAL A 607 -16.49 6.53 -6.02
C VAL A 607 -17.50 5.52 -6.58
N ARG A 608 -18.78 5.89 -6.56
CA ARG A 608 -19.86 5.05 -7.09
C ARG A 608 -20.03 5.36 -8.59
N SER A 609 -19.36 4.61 -9.45
CA SER A 609 -19.29 4.91 -10.90
C SER A 609 -20.61 4.76 -11.65
N CYS A 610 -21.55 3.97 -11.10
CA CYS A 610 -22.90 3.85 -11.65
C CYS A 610 -23.76 5.02 -11.18
N THR A 611 -23.98 6.01 -12.05
CA THR A 611 -24.81 7.19 -11.78
C THR A 611 -25.95 7.30 -12.79
N VAL A 612 -26.91 8.18 -12.52
CA VAL A 612 -27.98 8.50 -13.48
C VAL A 612 -27.39 8.94 -14.83
N GLU A 613 -26.34 9.75 -14.82
CA GLU A 613 -25.65 10.24 -16.01
C GLU A 613 -24.91 9.11 -16.76
N SER A 614 -24.21 8.22 -16.05
CA SER A 614 -23.58 7.06 -16.70
C SER A 614 -24.61 6.12 -17.31
N CYS A 615 -25.72 5.88 -16.63
CA CYS A 615 -26.81 5.03 -17.11
C CYS A 615 -27.51 5.63 -18.33
N ALA A 616 -27.73 6.95 -18.35
CA ALA A 616 -28.28 7.64 -19.51
C ALA A 616 -27.36 7.52 -20.72
N PHE A 617 -26.05 7.72 -20.53
CA PHE A 617 -25.05 7.51 -21.58
C PHE A 617 -25.04 6.07 -22.10
N VAL A 618 -25.02 5.08 -21.20
CA VAL A 618 -25.00 3.66 -21.57
C VAL A 618 -26.26 3.27 -22.35
N ARG A 619 -27.45 3.69 -21.89
CA ARG A 619 -28.71 3.46 -22.62
C ARG A 619 -28.67 4.09 -24.01
N ALA A 620 -28.20 5.34 -24.13
CA ALA A 620 -28.06 5.99 -25.42
C ALA A 620 -27.09 5.25 -26.35
N MET A 621 -26.00 4.68 -25.83
CA MET A 621 -25.05 3.88 -26.61
C MET A 621 -25.63 2.56 -27.13
N VAL A 622 -26.47 1.90 -26.34
CA VAL A 622 -27.14 0.64 -26.72
C VAL A 622 -28.33 0.91 -27.64
N ASN A 623 -29.02 2.04 -27.44
CA ASN A 623 -30.09 2.49 -28.32
C ASN A 623 -29.53 3.05 -29.64
N ASN A 624 -30.37 3.09 -30.67
CA ASN A 624 -30.00 3.67 -31.96
C ASN A 624 -30.07 5.22 -31.97
N ASP A 625 -29.68 5.85 -30.85
CA ASP A 625 -29.70 7.29 -30.69
C ASP A 625 -28.64 7.96 -31.58
N MET A 626 -28.88 9.24 -31.89
CA MET A 626 -27.96 10.05 -32.70
C MET A 626 -26.61 10.19 -32.01
N ARG A 627 -25.54 10.23 -32.81
CA ARG A 627 -24.14 10.35 -32.34
C ARG A 627 -23.94 11.56 -31.44
N GLU A 628 -24.51 12.71 -31.81
CA GLU A 628 -24.40 13.96 -31.06
C GLU A 628 -24.90 13.80 -29.62
N GLU A 629 -26.02 13.08 -29.46
CA GLU A 629 -26.62 12.84 -28.15
C GLU A 629 -25.78 11.87 -27.33
N LYS A 630 -25.31 10.77 -27.93
CA LYS A 630 -24.34 9.84 -27.32
C LYS A 630 -23.11 10.58 -26.80
N LEU A 631 -22.53 11.47 -27.62
CA LEU A 631 -21.36 12.26 -27.26
C LEU A 631 -21.65 13.29 -26.15
N ARG A 632 -22.82 13.93 -26.18
CA ARG A 632 -23.25 14.88 -25.15
C ARG A 632 -23.39 14.18 -23.80
N LEU A 633 -24.07 13.03 -23.77
CA LEU A 633 -24.27 12.23 -22.56
C LEU A 633 -22.95 11.65 -22.03
N LEU A 634 -22.05 11.21 -22.92
CA LEU A 634 -20.71 10.76 -22.52
C LEU A 634 -19.95 11.85 -21.77
N LYS A 635 -19.95 13.08 -22.28
CA LYS A 635 -19.26 14.21 -21.63
C LYS A 635 -19.87 14.54 -20.28
N LEU A 636 -21.21 14.56 -20.19
CA LEU A 636 -21.92 14.80 -18.92
C LEU A 636 -21.59 13.74 -17.87
N ALA A 637 -21.62 12.46 -18.26
CA ALA A 637 -21.27 11.36 -17.38
C ALA A 637 -19.81 11.43 -16.92
N ALA A 638 -18.89 11.81 -17.82
CA ALA A 638 -17.48 11.95 -17.48
C ALA A 638 -17.22 13.10 -16.51
N GLU A 639 -17.92 14.23 -16.68
CA GLU A 639 -17.85 15.37 -15.76
C GLU A 639 -18.42 15.03 -14.38
N LYS A 640 -19.56 14.33 -14.32
CA LYS A 640 -20.13 13.81 -13.09
C LYS A 640 -19.15 12.89 -12.36
N HIS A 641 -18.58 11.92 -13.07
CA HIS A 641 -17.60 11.00 -12.51
C HIS A 641 -16.39 11.73 -11.92
N GLN A 642 -15.82 12.70 -12.64
CA GLN A 642 -14.73 13.53 -12.10
C GLN A 642 -15.14 14.34 -10.86
N GLN A 643 -16.37 14.87 -10.84
CA GLN A 643 -16.88 15.59 -9.68
C GLN A 643 -16.94 14.67 -8.45
N MET A 644 -17.46 13.44 -8.61
CA MET A 644 -17.50 12.45 -7.53
C MET A 644 -16.11 12.08 -7.04
N TYR A 645 -15.15 11.89 -7.95
CA TYR A 645 -13.76 11.60 -7.58
C TYR A 645 -13.15 12.75 -6.74
N ARG A 646 -13.39 14.01 -7.12
CA ARG A 646 -12.97 15.19 -6.32
C ARG A 646 -13.65 15.21 -4.95
N LEU A 647 -14.93 14.87 -4.87
CA LEU A 647 -15.65 14.77 -3.60
C LEU A 647 -15.04 13.69 -2.71
N ALA A 648 -14.80 12.49 -3.23
CA ALA A 648 -14.17 11.39 -2.51
C ALA A 648 -12.77 11.79 -1.98
N MET A 649 -11.90 12.32 -2.84
CA MET A 649 -10.56 12.77 -2.45
C MET A 649 -10.57 13.88 -1.39
N THR A 650 -11.60 14.75 -1.36
CA THR A 650 -11.75 15.80 -0.34
C THR A 650 -12.44 15.34 0.95
N GLY A 651 -12.65 14.05 1.15
CA GLY A 651 -13.33 13.52 2.34
C GLY A 651 -14.82 13.84 2.36
N LYS A 652 -15.43 14.01 1.18
CA LYS A 652 -16.86 14.26 0.98
C LYS A 652 -17.57 13.08 0.31
N GLY A 653 -16.95 11.89 0.30
CA GLY A 653 -17.64 10.66 -0.08
C GLY A 653 -18.70 10.26 0.96
N ILE A 654 -19.44 9.20 0.65
CA ILE A 654 -20.56 8.74 1.47
C ILE A 654 -20.30 7.40 2.15
N ASP A 655 -19.56 6.50 1.50
CA ASP A 655 -19.44 5.11 1.93
C ASP A 655 -18.66 4.97 3.24
N ARG A 656 -17.50 5.63 3.40
CA ARG A 656 -16.79 5.60 4.70
C ARG A 656 -17.59 6.27 5.82
N HIS A 657 -18.37 7.30 5.49
CA HIS A 657 -19.23 7.96 6.48
C HIS A 657 -20.35 7.03 6.95
N LEU A 658 -21.09 6.41 6.03
CA LEU A 658 -22.14 5.43 6.31
C LEU A 658 -21.61 4.24 7.12
N PHE A 659 -20.46 3.70 6.72
CA PHE A 659 -19.76 2.65 7.47
C PHE A 659 -19.47 3.07 8.92
N CYS A 660 -18.91 4.26 9.14
CA CYS A 660 -18.60 4.71 10.50
C CYS A 660 -19.87 4.96 11.34
N LEU A 661 -20.94 5.47 10.74
CA LEU A 661 -22.24 5.60 11.41
C LEU A 661 -22.78 4.23 11.82
N TYR A 662 -22.65 3.22 10.96
CA TYR A 662 -23.01 1.84 11.28
C TYR A 662 -22.20 1.27 12.44
N VAL A 663 -20.87 1.45 12.43
CA VAL A 663 -20.01 1.01 13.54
C VAL A 663 -20.45 1.65 14.87
N VAL A 664 -20.72 2.96 14.88
CA VAL A 664 -21.25 3.65 16.08
C VAL A 664 -22.61 3.07 16.49
N SER A 665 -23.51 2.79 15.54
CA SER A 665 -24.82 2.22 15.85
C SER A 665 -24.71 0.87 16.56
N LYS A 666 -23.77 0.02 16.14
CA LYS A 666 -23.48 -1.27 16.78
C LYS A 666 -22.86 -1.13 18.16
N TYR A 667 -21.95 -0.17 18.37
CA TYR A 667 -21.45 0.13 19.73
C TYR A 667 -22.54 0.61 20.69
N LEU A 668 -23.55 1.31 20.18
CA LEU A 668 -24.68 1.80 20.98
C LEU A 668 -25.81 0.76 21.13
N GLY A 669 -25.70 -0.41 20.51
CA GLY A 669 -26.77 -1.42 20.49
C GLY A 669 -28.04 -0.91 19.81
N GLN A 670 -27.92 -0.02 18.83
CA GLN A 670 -29.06 0.55 18.10
C GLN A 670 -29.08 0.03 16.68
N ASP A 671 -30.21 -0.54 16.27
CA ASP A 671 -30.43 -0.99 14.90
C ASP A 671 -31.06 0.11 14.05
N SER A 672 -30.67 0.14 12.78
CA SER A 672 -31.14 1.10 11.78
C SER A 672 -31.49 0.31 10.52
N PRO A 673 -32.78 0.24 10.13
CA PRO A 673 -33.18 -0.40 8.89
C PRO A 673 -32.43 0.17 7.68
N PHE A 674 -32.27 1.51 7.65
CA PHE A 674 -31.51 2.20 6.62
C PHE A 674 -30.05 1.70 6.52
N LEU A 675 -29.30 1.71 7.64
CA LEU A 675 -27.88 1.33 7.60
C LEU A 675 -27.68 -0.17 7.32
N GLN A 676 -28.61 -1.03 7.75
CA GLN A 676 -28.58 -2.46 7.42
C GLN A 676 -28.71 -2.67 5.92
N GLU A 677 -29.66 -1.98 5.28
CA GLU A 677 -29.91 -2.14 3.86
C GLU A 677 -28.79 -1.56 2.99
N VAL A 678 -28.36 -0.33 3.27
CA VAL A 678 -27.32 0.38 2.50
C VAL A 678 -25.99 -0.38 2.46
N LEU A 679 -25.66 -1.13 3.52
CA LEU A 679 -24.40 -1.88 3.63
C LEU A 679 -24.52 -3.35 3.18
N SER A 680 -25.74 -3.81 2.87
CA SER A 680 -25.99 -5.19 2.42
C SER A 680 -25.82 -5.38 0.91
N GLU A 681 -25.88 -4.29 0.13
CA GLU A 681 -25.83 -4.37 -1.32
C GLU A 681 -24.41 -4.74 -1.81
N PRO A 682 -24.26 -5.83 -2.60
CA PRO A 682 -22.94 -6.29 -3.04
C PRO A 682 -22.38 -5.42 -4.16
N TRP A 683 -21.07 -5.17 -4.11
CA TRP A 683 -20.31 -4.48 -5.15
C TRP A 683 -20.03 -5.43 -6.32
N ARG A 684 -21.00 -5.60 -7.23
CA ARG A 684 -20.89 -6.51 -8.38
C ARG A 684 -19.87 -6.08 -9.42
N LEU A 685 -19.45 -4.81 -9.43
CA LEU A 685 -18.30 -4.36 -10.19
C LEU A 685 -17.35 -3.60 -9.25
N SER A 686 -16.22 -4.21 -8.93
CA SER A 686 -15.19 -3.61 -8.08
C SER A 686 -13.97 -3.25 -8.89
N THR A 687 -13.59 -1.98 -8.86
CA THR A 687 -12.56 -1.43 -9.74
C THR A 687 -11.49 -0.68 -8.98
N SER A 688 -10.27 -0.69 -9.50
CA SER A 688 -9.19 0.17 -8.98
C SER A 688 -8.22 0.60 -10.06
N GLN A 689 -7.83 1.87 -9.99
CA GLN A 689 -6.69 2.39 -10.71
C GLN A 689 -5.45 2.35 -9.82
N THR A 690 -4.35 1.77 -10.30
CA THR A 690 -3.05 1.91 -9.62
C THR A 690 -2.19 2.94 -10.38
N PRO A 691 -2.02 4.17 -9.86
CA PRO A 691 -1.19 5.17 -10.51
C PRO A 691 0.29 4.78 -10.42
N LEU A 692 0.93 4.67 -11.59
CA LEU A 692 2.34 4.34 -11.75
C LEU A 692 3.19 5.61 -11.89
N GLN A 693 4.37 5.61 -11.27
CA GLN A 693 5.41 6.65 -11.38
C GLN A 693 6.54 6.24 -12.32
N GLN A 694 6.38 5.15 -13.06
CA GLN A 694 7.39 4.54 -13.90
C GLN A 694 8.04 5.53 -14.87
N LEU A 695 7.27 6.47 -15.42
CA LEU A 695 7.75 7.52 -16.33
C LEU A 695 8.78 8.48 -15.70
N GLU A 696 8.81 8.63 -14.37
CA GLU A 696 9.82 9.42 -13.67
C GLU A 696 11.10 8.61 -13.37
N LEU A 697 10.98 7.28 -13.37
CA LEU A 697 12.05 6.36 -13.00
C LEU A 697 12.73 5.73 -14.22
N PHE A 698 12.02 5.67 -15.35
CA PHE A 698 12.43 4.96 -16.56
C PHE A 698 11.98 5.72 -17.81
N ASP A 699 12.87 5.78 -18.81
CA ASP A 699 12.55 6.39 -20.10
C ASP A 699 11.82 5.37 -21.00
N LEU A 700 10.50 5.30 -20.84
CA LEU A 700 9.64 4.43 -21.65
C LEU A 700 9.53 4.85 -23.12
N VAL A 701 10.04 6.04 -23.49
CA VAL A 701 10.07 6.46 -24.91
C VAL A 701 11.23 5.78 -25.62
N ARG A 702 12.41 5.73 -24.98
CA ARG A 702 13.59 5.05 -25.54
C ARG A 702 13.55 3.54 -25.37
N HIS A 703 12.84 3.07 -24.35
CA HIS A 703 12.80 1.68 -23.95
C HIS A 703 11.34 1.21 -23.71
N PRO A 704 10.51 1.18 -24.75
CA PRO A 704 9.09 0.83 -24.65
C PRO A 704 8.84 -0.62 -24.20
N GLU A 705 9.84 -1.50 -24.31
CA GLU A 705 9.79 -2.90 -23.89
C GLU A 705 9.75 -3.07 -22.36
N TYR A 706 10.30 -2.12 -21.60
CA TYR A 706 10.37 -2.16 -20.13
C TYR A 706 9.07 -1.68 -19.49
N VAL A 707 7.91 -2.16 -19.95
CA VAL A 707 6.60 -1.86 -19.37
C VAL A 707 6.14 -2.95 -18.42
N THR A 708 5.64 -2.57 -17.24
CA THR A 708 4.96 -3.51 -16.34
C THR A 708 3.49 -3.65 -16.75
N SER A 709 2.94 -4.86 -16.57
CA SER A 709 1.50 -5.09 -16.75
C SER A 709 0.66 -4.43 -15.64
N GLY A 710 1.26 -4.10 -14.49
CA GLY A 710 0.53 -3.67 -13.31
C GLY A 710 0.17 -4.87 -12.43
N GLY A 711 -1.07 -4.92 -11.95
CA GLY A 711 -1.50 -5.89 -10.97
C GLY A 711 -3.02 -5.94 -10.81
N GLY A 712 -3.52 -6.99 -10.16
CA GLY A 712 -4.95 -7.23 -10.00
C GLY A 712 -5.32 -7.89 -8.67
N PHE A 713 -6.61 -8.16 -8.51
CA PHE A 713 -7.23 -8.76 -7.32
C PHE A 713 -8.43 -9.63 -7.74
N GLY A 714 -8.91 -10.51 -6.86
CA GLY A 714 -10.10 -11.34 -7.11
C GLY A 714 -11.42 -10.55 -7.03
N PRO A 715 -12.55 -11.09 -7.51
CA PRO A 715 -13.85 -10.40 -7.40
C PRO A 715 -14.30 -10.31 -5.93
N VAL A 716 -15.01 -9.24 -5.57
CA VAL A 716 -15.52 -9.01 -4.20
C VAL A 716 -16.94 -9.56 -3.97
N ALA A 717 -17.62 -9.93 -5.05
CA ALA A 717 -18.94 -10.57 -5.04
C ALA A 717 -18.89 -11.82 -5.92
N ASP A 718 -19.61 -12.87 -5.52
CA ASP A 718 -19.58 -14.15 -6.22
C ASP A 718 -20.17 -14.06 -7.64
N ASP A 719 -21.14 -13.18 -7.84
CA ASP A 719 -21.81 -12.89 -9.11
C ASP A 719 -21.27 -11.64 -9.84
N GLY A 720 -20.08 -11.17 -9.43
CA GLY A 720 -19.48 -9.91 -9.88
C GLY A 720 -18.09 -10.04 -10.51
N TYR A 721 -17.54 -8.88 -10.87
CA TYR A 721 -16.22 -8.71 -11.49
C TYR A 721 -15.28 -7.87 -10.62
N GLY A 722 -14.00 -8.25 -10.60
CA GLY A 722 -12.89 -7.40 -10.17
C GLY A 722 -12.14 -6.86 -11.38
N VAL A 723 -11.92 -5.55 -11.47
CA VAL A 723 -11.18 -4.92 -12.57
C VAL A 723 -10.14 -3.94 -12.05
N ALA A 724 -8.87 -4.33 -12.13
CA ALA A 724 -7.77 -3.39 -11.92
C ALA A 724 -7.25 -2.87 -13.27
N TYR A 725 -6.82 -1.62 -13.31
CA TYR A 725 -6.17 -1.08 -14.49
C TYR A 725 -5.01 -0.13 -14.16
N VAL A 726 -4.03 -0.12 -15.05
CA VAL A 726 -2.92 0.84 -15.02
C VAL A 726 -2.80 1.53 -16.37
N ILE A 727 -2.43 2.82 -16.33
CA ILE A 727 -2.22 3.62 -17.53
C ILE A 727 -0.72 3.84 -17.70
N VAL A 728 -0.13 3.27 -18.74
CA VAL A 728 1.31 3.24 -18.98
C VAL A 728 1.65 4.08 -20.22
N GLY A 729 2.57 5.03 -20.08
CA GLY A 729 2.90 5.94 -21.18
C GLY A 729 1.69 6.72 -21.69
N GLU A 730 1.67 7.04 -22.99
CA GLU A 730 0.52 7.70 -23.65
C GLU A 730 -0.37 6.71 -24.41
N ASN A 731 0.11 5.49 -24.71
CA ASN A 731 -0.49 4.58 -25.69
C ASN A 731 -0.91 3.21 -25.14
N LEU A 732 -0.65 2.89 -23.86
CA LEU A 732 -0.92 1.58 -23.29
C LEU A 732 -1.80 1.68 -22.03
N ILE A 733 -2.82 0.83 -21.95
CA ILE A 733 -3.64 0.62 -20.75
C ILE A 733 -3.67 -0.89 -20.50
N ASN A 734 -3.29 -1.34 -19.31
CA ASN A 734 -3.40 -2.75 -18.96
C ASN A 734 -4.60 -2.96 -18.05
N PHE A 735 -5.40 -3.97 -18.35
CA PHE A 735 -6.55 -4.41 -17.55
C PHE A 735 -6.29 -5.78 -16.95
N HIS A 736 -6.65 -5.95 -15.69
CA HIS A 736 -6.70 -7.23 -15.02
C HIS A 736 -8.14 -7.48 -14.57
N ILE A 737 -8.79 -8.46 -15.19
CA ILE A 737 -10.20 -8.80 -14.96
C ILE A 737 -10.26 -10.13 -14.24
N SER A 738 -11.10 -10.21 -13.20
CA SER A 738 -11.36 -11.45 -12.47
C SER A 738 -12.86 -11.64 -12.22
N SER A 739 -13.28 -12.90 -12.18
CA SER A 739 -14.64 -13.34 -11.83
C SER A 739 -14.62 -14.74 -11.23
N LYS A 740 -15.79 -15.29 -10.88
CA LYS A 740 -15.93 -16.68 -10.42
C LYS A 740 -16.59 -17.55 -11.47
N ARG A 741 -16.05 -18.76 -11.70
CA ARG A 741 -16.60 -19.76 -12.63
C ARG A 741 -17.93 -20.32 -12.15
N SER A 742 -18.14 -20.35 -10.84
CA SER A 742 -19.37 -20.81 -10.18
C SER A 742 -20.58 -19.93 -10.49
N SER A 743 -20.37 -18.67 -10.89
CA SER A 743 -21.44 -17.79 -11.32
C SER A 743 -21.69 -17.95 -12.83
N PRO A 744 -22.88 -18.42 -13.25
CA PRO A 744 -23.21 -18.59 -14.67
C PRO A 744 -23.36 -17.24 -15.39
N GLU A 745 -23.52 -16.15 -14.64
CA GLU A 745 -23.70 -14.83 -15.21
C GLU A 745 -22.36 -14.15 -15.55
N THR A 746 -21.20 -14.65 -15.08
CA THR A 746 -19.90 -13.97 -15.21
C THR A 746 -18.92 -14.74 -16.08
N ASP A 747 -18.17 -14.03 -16.91
CA ASP A 747 -17.08 -14.58 -17.74
C ASP A 747 -16.04 -13.48 -17.99
N SER A 748 -14.80 -13.67 -17.50
CA SER A 748 -13.77 -12.63 -17.56
C SER A 748 -13.34 -12.31 -19.00
N HIS A 749 -13.37 -13.30 -19.90
CA HIS A 749 -13.01 -13.12 -21.32
C HIS A 749 -14.10 -12.38 -22.09
N ARG A 750 -15.37 -12.79 -21.92
CA ARG A 750 -16.53 -12.13 -22.51
C ARG A 750 -16.60 -10.68 -22.07
N PHE A 751 -16.44 -10.42 -20.77
CA PHE A 751 -16.44 -9.07 -20.24
C PHE A 751 -15.25 -8.26 -20.75
N GLY A 752 -14.05 -8.84 -20.84
CA GLY A 752 -12.88 -8.17 -21.41
C GLY A 752 -13.04 -7.78 -22.88
N ASN A 753 -13.67 -8.63 -23.69
CA ASN A 753 -14.03 -8.29 -25.07
C ASN A 753 -15.00 -7.10 -25.11
N ASN A 754 -16.01 -7.10 -24.22
CA ASN A 754 -16.94 -5.98 -24.08
C ASN A 754 -16.24 -4.69 -23.66
N ILE A 755 -15.21 -4.74 -22.80
CA ILE A 755 -14.39 -3.58 -22.42
C ILE A 755 -13.61 -3.05 -23.63
N ARG A 756 -12.91 -3.91 -24.37
CA ARG A 756 -12.17 -3.51 -25.58
C ARG A 756 -13.10 -2.82 -26.58
N GLN A 757 -14.27 -3.42 -26.84
CA GLN A 757 -15.25 -2.84 -27.76
C GLN A 757 -15.81 -1.51 -27.24
N ALA A 758 -16.16 -1.41 -25.96
CA ALA A 758 -16.66 -0.17 -25.36
C ALA A 758 -15.65 0.97 -25.45
N MET A 759 -14.36 0.69 -25.22
CA MET A 759 -13.27 1.66 -25.35
C MET A 759 -13.19 2.22 -26.78
N VAL A 760 -13.22 1.34 -27.80
CA VAL A 760 -13.16 1.74 -29.22
C VAL A 760 -14.42 2.49 -29.64
N ASP A 761 -15.61 2.00 -29.29
CA ASP A 761 -16.88 2.64 -29.63
C ASP A 761 -16.98 4.06 -29.06
N MET A 762 -16.54 4.23 -27.81
CA MET A 762 -16.50 5.55 -27.16
C MET A 762 -15.53 6.50 -27.84
N LEU A 763 -14.37 6.01 -28.32
CA LEU A 763 -13.41 6.83 -29.05
C LEU A 763 -13.99 7.28 -30.40
N ASN A 764 -14.67 6.37 -31.10
CA ASN A 764 -15.27 6.63 -32.41
C ASN A 764 -16.31 7.76 -32.41
N LEU A 765 -16.99 8.00 -31.28
CA LEU A 765 -17.92 9.14 -31.12
C LEU A 765 -17.26 10.50 -31.35
N PHE A 766 -15.95 10.62 -31.11
CA PHE A 766 -15.21 11.87 -31.24
C PHE A 766 -14.72 12.16 -32.66
N GLN A 767 -14.75 11.16 -33.57
CA GLN A 767 -14.31 11.29 -34.97
C GLN A 767 -12.95 11.99 -35.12
N LEU A 768 -11.96 11.54 -34.33
CA LEU A 768 -10.60 12.07 -34.42
C LEU A 768 -9.98 11.65 -35.76
N ASP A 769 -9.36 12.60 -36.46
CA ASP A 769 -8.71 12.34 -37.75
C ASP A 769 -7.41 11.54 -37.53
N THR A 770 -7.38 10.28 -37.95
CA THR A 770 -6.27 9.35 -37.66
C THR A 770 -5.02 9.57 -38.52
N LYS A 771 -5.06 10.54 -39.46
CA LYS A 771 -3.96 10.87 -40.40
C LYS A 771 -3.05 12.03 -39.98
N ASP A 772 -3.36 12.74 -38.90
CA ASP A 772 -2.51 13.85 -38.44
C ASP A 772 -1.28 13.26 -37.71
N PRO A 773 -0.03 13.52 -38.12
CA PRO A 773 1.18 12.96 -37.47
C PRO A 773 1.35 13.36 -36.00
N LYS A 774 0.51 14.27 -35.49
CA LYS A 774 0.35 14.54 -34.05
C LYS A 774 -0.51 13.50 -33.32
N VAL A 775 -1.05 12.50 -34.02
CA VAL A 775 -1.99 11.46 -33.56
C VAL A 775 -1.31 10.17 -33.14
N ILE A 776 -0.08 9.91 -33.61
CA ILE A 776 0.71 8.71 -33.32
C ILE A 776 1.67 8.94 -32.15
#